data_AF-A0A2A5C8Q3-F1
#
_entry.id   AF-A0A2A5C8Q3-F1
#
_cell.length_a   1.000
_cell.length_b   1.000
_cell.length_c   1.000
_cell.angle_alpha   90.00
_cell.angle_beta   90.00
_cell.angle_gamma   90.00
#
_symmetry.space_group_name_H-M   'P 1'
#
loop_
_entity.id
_entity.type
_entity.pdbx_description
1 polymer ?
#
loop_
_entity_poly.entity_id
_entity_poly.type
_entity_poly.pdbx_seq_one_letter_code
_entity_poly.pdbx_strand_id
1 'polypeptide(L)'
;MEAMCYLKNCHKLALALLLGIAVTLLSGCQLSGTVSLDGGGVEGVTVTLLGSIEGATINKQTVTDATGRYSFSDIDKGYYQVVMSAPPGYYKDAAIFVNKSSNYGNKIGNDFALQSSTARTLSNGVVIGSIEDNGVGVWRGLPYGRPPVNALRWKAPQPEASWSNTYLAIQPGSACPQFADLLSDLPTSQFGRVIGKEDCLYLNIWAPENKPAVADRPVMFWIHGGGNTVGEAAQYTGKYLAERYGVVVVIINYRLGTLGWMRHPALRLDAGNDKDRSGNFGTLDMIRALHWVQDNVAEFGGNSNNVTIFGESAGGTDVLSLLVSPLAEGLFHQAISQSGGLELDTAAKAENFTDDVEAGAGRSSREVINDLLINAGLADSKAQAKVLQLTMSNEEIRDFMYGQTPEELLSVYNGAFGGMYTMPKIFRDGVVLPDAEAMSLFETGSYHQLPTILGTNRDESRLFMAFDPTYTTTIGGVIPIIKNKNDYLLASKYRSDSWKITGADEIARAMREHQDSVYVYRFDWDEEPAILGIGADVLLGAAHLMEVGFVFADVNTFAVSMYQPLVYTSGNKEGREFLAGAMSSYWASLALDGVPGTGFFGEQSTHWNAWNNHTDDTSSKTLVFDTEQDQGIVMTDLAFDLVTLQADLEAEDGFSTVEIHCDVYASIFGSTPFYKNLCL
;
A
#
# COMPACT_ATOMS: atom_id res chain seq x y z
N MET A 1 4.43 19.32 -28.78
CA MET A 1 3.22 19.99 -29.29
C MET A 1 2.58 19.06 -30.33
N GLU A 2 1.90 18.01 -29.86
CA GLU A 2 0.90 17.28 -30.64
C GLU A 2 -0.23 16.96 -29.65
N ALA A 3 -1.37 17.62 -29.89
CA ALA A 3 -2.56 17.53 -29.09
C ALA A 3 -3.59 16.65 -29.79
N MET A 4 -4.33 15.89 -28.98
CA MET A 4 -5.74 15.52 -29.13
C MET A 4 -6.35 15.49 -30.55
N CYS A 5 -6.75 14.30 -30.97
CA CYS A 5 -7.89 14.14 -31.88
C CYS A 5 -8.76 12.96 -31.43
N TYR A 6 -9.70 13.24 -30.53
CA TYR A 6 -10.90 12.43 -30.32
C TYR A 6 -12.04 13.13 -31.08
N LEU A 7 -12.52 12.57 -32.20
CA LEU A 7 -13.87 12.79 -32.74
C LEU A 7 -14.13 11.90 -33.98
N LYS A 8 -15.05 10.95 -33.81
CA LYS A 8 -16.03 10.45 -34.79
C LYS A 8 -15.54 10.03 -36.18
N ASN A 9 -15.34 8.73 -36.38
CA ASN A 9 -15.39 8.11 -37.71
C ASN A 9 -16.74 7.40 -37.93
N CYS A 10 -17.72 8.16 -38.43
CA CYS A 10 -18.83 7.61 -39.19
C CYS A 10 -19.06 8.48 -40.44
N HIS A 11 -18.02 8.62 -41.29
CA HIS A 11 -18.13 9.15 -42.66
C HIS A 11 -16.82 8.91 -43.45
N LYS A 12 -16.46 7.64 -43.69
CA LYS A 12 -15.45 7.29 -44.72
C LYS A 12 -15.81 6.02 -45.51
N LEU A 13 -17.10 5.85 -45.83
CA LEU A 13 -17.52 4.82 -46.79
C LEU A 13 -17.75 5.35 -48.22
N ALA A 14 -17.66 6.67 -48.46
CA ALA A 14 -17.96 7.26 -49.77
C ALA A 14 -16.75 7.59 -50.65
N LEU A 15 -15.50 7.38 -50.17
CA LEU A 15 -14.29 7.75 -50.94
C LEU A 15 -13.34 6.58 -51.26
N ALA A 16 -13.69 5.35 -50.84
CA ALA A 16 -12.89 4.14 -51.10
C ALA A 16 -13.24 3.44 -52.44
N LEU A 17 -14.19 3.98 -53.21
CA LEU A 17 -14.62 3.41 -54.50
C LEU A 17 -13.93 4.01 -55.74
N LEU A 18 -12.96 4.93 -55.57
CA LEU A 18 -12.33 5.65 -56.69
C LEU A 18 -10.81 5.44 -56.84
N LEU A 19 -10.16 4.68 -55.96
CA LEU A 19 -8.75 4.31 -56.08
C LEU A 19 -8.66 2.81 -55.81
N GLY A 20 -8.42 2.01 -56.85
CA GLY A 20 -8.37 0.54 -56.82
C GLY A 20 -7.25 -0.03 -55.96
N ILE A 21 -7.32 0.23 -54.66
CA ILE A 21 -6.48 -0.36 -53.61
C ILE A 21 -7.21 -1.61 -53.15
N ALA A 22 -6.55 -2.75 -53.26
CA ALA A 22 -7.05 -4.01 -52.76
C ALA A 22 -7.46 -3.85 -51.29
N VAL A 23 -8.76 -4.04 -51.01
CA VAL A 23 -9.27 -4.24 -49.66
C VAL A 23 -8.64 -5.53 -49.18
N THR A 24 -7.58 -5.41 -48.40
CA THR A 24 -7.09 -6.52 -47.59
C THR A 24 -8.24 -6.85 -46.65
N LEU A 25 -8.86 -8.01 -46.86
CA LEU A 25 -9.85 -8.58 -45.96
C LEU A 25 -9.35 -8.43 -44.53
N LEU A 26 -10.18 -7.82 -43.67
CA LEU A 26 -10.01 -7.75 -42.23
C LEU A 26 -9.92 -9.18 -41.68
N SER A 27 -8.72 -9.78 -41.66
CA SER A 27 -8.48 -10.97 -40.85
C SER A 27 -8.55 -10.53 -39.40
N GLY A 28 -9.43 -11.13 -38.60
CA GLY A 28 -9.51 -10.86 -37.17
C GLY A 28 -8.17 -11.13 -36.48
N CYS A 29 -7.95 -10.53 -35.32
CA CYS A 29 -6.74 -10.77 -34.54
C CYS A 29 -6.68 -12.25 -34.10
N GLN A 30 -5.47 -12.74 -33.84
CA GLN A 30 -5.23 -14.08 -33.29
C GLN A 30 -4.51 -13.92 -31.94
N LEU A 31 -4.98 -14.65 -30.94
CA LEU A 31 -4.32 -14.81 -29.65
C LEU A 31 -3.96 -16.28 -29.46
N SER A 32 -2.74 -16.57 -29.04
CA SER A 32 -2.31 -17.94 -28.76
C SER A 32 -1.30 -17.97 -27.64
N GLY A 33 -1.14 -19.12 -27.01
CA GLY A 33 -0.12 -19.33 -25.99
C GLY A 33 0.07 -20.81 -25.73
N THR A 34 0.92 -21.12 -24.76
CA THR A 34 1.17 -22.47 -24.26
C THR A 34 0.90 -22.53 -22.76
N VAL A 35 0.46 -23.67 -22.28
CA VAL A 35 0.52 -24.03 -20.86
C VAL A 35 1.51 -25.16 -20.74
N SER A 36 2.56 -24.96 -19.94
CA SER A 36 3.65 -25.91 -19.79
C SER A 36 3.97 -26.16 -18.31
N LEU A 37 4.41 -27.36 -18.01
CA LEU A 37 4.99 -27.78 -16.74
C LEU A 37 6.38 -28.33 -17.02
N ASP A 38 7.42 -27.71 -16.45
CA ASP A 38 8.82 -28.07 -16.69
C ASP A 38 9.21 -28.13 -18.18
N GLY A 39 8.62 -27.23 -18.98
CA GLY A 39 8.81 -27.15 -20.43
C GLY A 39 8.00 -28.19 -21.24
N GLY A 40 7.32 -29.13 -20.59
CA GLY A 40 6.38 -30.05 -21.23
C GLY A 40 4.98 -29.44 -21.34
N GLY A 41 4.34 -29.56 -22.49
CA GLY A 41 2.98 -29.06 -22.69
C GLY A 41 1.95 -29.76 -21.81
N VAL A 42 0.99 -29.00 -21.27
CA VAL A 42 -0.10 -29.53 -20.44
C VAL A 42 -1.40 -29.55 -21.25
N GLU A 43 -1.85 -30.75 -21.61
CA GLU A 43 -3.10 -30.97 -22.33
C GLU A 43 -4.33 -30.80 -21.43
N GLY A 44 -5.47 -30.43 -22.00
CA GLY A 44 -6.76 -30.49 -21.30
C GLY A 44 -7.04 -29.29 -20.38
N VAL A 45 -6.19 -28.27 -20.39
CA VAL A 45 -6.41 -27.03 -19.64
C VAL A 45 -7.44 -26.19 -20.37
N THR A 46 -8.56 -25.88 -19.72
CA THR A 46 -9.56 -24.98 -20.28
C THR A 46 -9.03 -23.56 -20.23
N VAL A 47 -8.98 -22.90 -21.38
CA VAL A 47 -8.60 -21.49 -21.52
C VAL A 47 -9.81 -20.69 -21.98
N THR A 48 -10.16 -19.65 -21.24
CA THR A 48 -11.27 -18.73 -21.51
C THR A 48 -10.72 -17.36 -21.88
N LEU A 49 -11.24 -16.75 -22.93
CA LEU A 49 -10.99 -15.36 -23.32
C LEU A 49 -12.19 -14.53 -22.91
N LEU A 50 -12.00 -13.63 -21.95
CA LEU A 50 -12.98 -12.67 -21.48
C LEU A 50 -12.70 -11.28 -22.08
N GLY A 51 -13.76 -10.55 -22.44
CA GLY A 51 -13.69 -9.16 -22.93
C GLY A 51 -14.29 -8.16 -21.96
N SER A 52 -13.63 -7.01 -21.78
CA SER A 52 -14.06 -5.84 -20.98
C SER A 52 -12.93 -4.82 -21.12
N ILE A 53 -13.09 -3.60 -21.66
CA ILE A 53 -13.50 -2.39 -20.90
C ILE A 53 -14.38 -1.41 -21.74
N GLU A 54 -14.60 -1.62 -23.05
CA GLU A 54 -15.40 -0.72 -23.91
C GLU A 54 -16.68 -1.37 -24.51
N GLY A 55 -17.33 -2.26 -23.76
CA GLY A 55 -18.71 -2.70 -24.06
C GLY A 55 -18.90 -3.91 -24.99
N ALA A 56 -17.83 -4.61 -25.41
CA ALA A 56 -17.96 -5.91 -26.09
C ALA A 56 -17.80 -7.07 -25.08
N THR A 57 -18.85 -7.89 -24.92
CA THR A 57 -18.78 -9.12 -24.14
C THR A 57 -18.19 -10.23 -25.01
N ILE A 58 -16.90 -10.54 -24.83
CA ILE A 58 -16.30 -11.77 -25.40
C ILE A 58 -16.24 -12.81 -24.28
N ASN A 59 -16.76 -14.01 -24.56
CA ASN A 59 -16.60 -15.20 -23.73
C ASN A 59 -16.35 -16.39 -24.67
N LYS A 60 -15.10 -16.54 -25.12
CA LYS A 60 -14.68 -17.67 -25.95
C LYS A 60 -13.91 -18.66 -25.08
N GLN A 61 -14.05 -19.95 -25.34
CA GLN A 61 -13.29 -20.99 -24.65
C GLN A 61 -12.59 -21.90 -25.65
N THR A 62 -11.43 -22.40 -25.26
CA THR A 62 -10.66 -23.43 -25.95
C THR A 62 -9.98 -24.33 -24.92
N VAL A 63 -9.36 -25.41 -25.36
CA VAL A 63 -8.62 -26.35 -24.50
C VAL A 63 -7.23 -26.51 -25.07
N THR A 64 -6.22 -26.60 -24.21
CA THR A 64 -4.85 -26.86 -24.65
C THR A 64 -4.71 -28.23 -25.30
N ASP A 65 -3.97 -28.30 -26.41
CA ASP A 65 -3.64 -29.55 -27.10
C ASP A 65 -2.55 -30.35 -26.36
N ALA A 66 -2.17 -31.51 -26.91
CA ALA A 66 -1.10 -32.37 -26.38
C ALA A 66 0.27 -31.69 -26.25
N THR A 67 0.49 -30.55 -26.90
CA THR A 67 1.70 -29.72 -26.77
C THR A 67 1.50 -28.53 -25.82
N GLY A 68 0.35 -28.46 -25.14
CA GLY A 68 -0.02 -27.37 -24.26
C GLY A 68 -0.51 -26.12 -24.99
N ARG A 69 -0.64 -26.14 -26.32
CA ARG A 69 -0.98 -24.94 -27.09
C ARG A 69 -2.47 -24.67 -27.08
N TYR A 70 -2.82 -23.40 -27.00
CA TYR A 70 -4.18 -22.90 -27.21
C TYR A 70 -4.18 -21.73 -28.18
N SER A 71 -5.31 -21.51 -28.86
CA SER A 71 -5.49 -20.33 -29.70
C SER A 71 -6.95 -19.89 -29.80
N PHE A 72 -7.12 -18.58 -30.00
CA PHE A 72 -8.36 -17.91 -30.35
C PHE A 72 -8.13 -17.17 -31.67
N SER A 73 -8.93 -17.48 -32.69
CA SER A 73 -8.96 -16.75 -33.96
C SER A 73 -10.17 -15.82 -34.03
N ASP A 74 -10.15 -14.90 -35.00
CA ASP A 74 -11.27 -14.04 -35.34
C ASP A 74 -11.78 -13.25 -34.12
N ILE A 75 -10.83 -12.74 -33.33
CA ILE A 75 -11.12 -11.82 -32.23
C ILE A 75 -11.03 -10.39 -32.76
N ASP A 76 -11.93 -9.54 -32.28
CA ASP A 76 -11.89 -8.12 -32.59
C ASP A 76 -10.60 -7.50 -32.04
N LYS A 77 -10.36 -6.23 -32.38
CA LYS A 77 -9.34 -5.46 -31.67
C LYS A 77 -9.93 -5.01 -30.34
N GLY A 78 -9.22 -5.27 -29.25
CA GLY A 78 -9.69 -4.90 -27.93
C GLY A 78 -8.82 -5.42 -26.81
N TYR A 79 -9.17 -5.00 -25.60
CA TYR A 79 -8.58 -5.51 -24.37
C TYR A 79 -9.27 -6.82 -24.00
N TYR A 80 -8.44 -7.86 -23.86
CA TYR A 80 -8.89 -9.18 -23.44
C TYR A 80 -8.17 -9.60 -22.17
N GLN A 81 -8.84 -10.49 -21.45
CA GLN A 81 -8.30 -11.20 -20.32
C GLN A 81 -8.32 -12.69 -20.65
N VAL A 82 -7.16 -13.35 -20.55
CA VAL A 82 -7.06 -14.80 -20.70
C VAL A 82 -7.14 -15.44 -19.33
N VAL A 83 -8.02 -16.42 -19.18
CA VAL A 83 -8.26 -17.19 -17.96
C VAL A 83 -7.95 -18.64 -18.24
N MET A 84 -7.29 -19.37 -17.35
CA MET A 84 -7.16 -20.82 -17.48
C MET A 84 -7.62 -21.55 -16.21
N SER A 85 -8.25 -22.70 -16.39
CA SER A 85 -8.56 -23.61 -15.29
C SER A 85 -7.26 -24.18 -14.71
N ALA A 86 -7.24 -24.53 -13.43
CA ALA A 86 -6.13 -25.30 -12.89
C ALA A 86 -6.01 -26.65 -13.62
N PRO A 87 -4.79 -27.10 -13.98
CA PRO A 87 -4.59 -28.44 -14.51
C PRO A 87 -4.99 -29.53 -13.50
N PRO A 88 -5.29 -30.77 -13.93
CA PRO A 88 -5.56 -31.88 -13.02
C PRO A 88 -4.47 -32.05 -11.95
N GLY A 89 -4.87 -32.20 -10.68
CA GLY A 89 -3.96 -32.29 -9.53
C GLY A 89 -3.51 -30.94 -8.95
N TYR A 90 -3.90 -29.84 -9.59
CA TYR A 90 -3.67 -28.48 -9.11
C TYR A 90 -5.00 -27.78 -8.80
N TYR A 91 -4.97 -26.76 -7.95
CA TYR A 91 -6.13 -25.90 -7.72
C TYR A 91 -5.74 -24.45 -7.40
N LYS A 92 -6.67 -23.52 -7.63
CA LYS A 92 -6.66 -22.14 -7.16
C LYS A 92 -8.10 -21.65 -7.12
N ASP A 93 -8.47 -20.89 -6.09
CA ASP A 93 -9.85 -20.44 -5.88
C ASP A 93 -10.36 -19.42 -6.92
N ALA A 94 -9.44 -18.81 -7.69
CA ALA A 94 -9.75 -18.04 -8.89
C ALA A 94 -8.98 -18.61 -10.09
N ALA A 95 -9.71 -18.87 -11.19
CA ALA A 95 -9.14 -19.33 -12.45
C ALA A 95 -8.01 -18.38 -12.89
N ILE A 96 -6.92 -18.94 -13.42
CA ILE A 96 -5.61 -18.28 -13.52
C ILE A 96 -5.64 -17.22 -14.62
N PHE A 97 -5.33 -15.95 -14.34
CA PHE A 97 -5.46 -14.85 -15.31
C PHE A 97 -4.11 -14.33 -15.84
N VAL A 98 -4.02 -14.07 -17.15
CA VAL A 98 -2.90 -13.35 -17.80
C VAL A 98 -3.40 -12.24 -18.74
N ASN A 99 -2.78 -11.07 -18.50
CA ASN A 99 -2.59 -9.79 -19.22
C ASN A 99 -3.60 -9.20 -20.23
N LYS A 100 -3.68 -7.86 -20.16
CA LYS A 100 -4.39 -6.90 -21.02
C LYS A 100 -3.62 -6.68 -22.34
N SER A 101 -4.26 -6.86 -23.50
CA SER A 101 -3.67 -6.47 -24.80
C SER A 101 -3.96 -5.01 -25.15
N SER A 102 -2.92 -4.21 -25.43
CA SER A 102 -3.00 -2.99 -26.25
C SER A 102 -2.36 -3.21 -27.65
N ASN A 103 -2.84 -2.47 -28.65
CA ASN A 103 -2.93 -2.81 -30.08
C ASN A 103 -1.65 -2.74 -30.98
N TYR A 104 -1.81 -3.27 -32.21
CA TYR A 104 -1.04 -3.09 -33.48
C TYR A 104 0.04 -4.11 -33.89
N GLY A 105 -0.13 -5.40 -33.57
CA GLY A 105 0.65 -6.46 -34.24
C GLY A 105 0.15 -7.88 -33.97
N ASN A 106 0.39 -8.80 -34.91
CA ASN A 106 0.02 -10.22 -34.86
C ASN A 106 0.82 -11.07 -33.85
N LYS A 107 1.26 -10.52 -32.71
CA LYS A 107 1.96 -11.31 -31.69
C LYS A 107 1.59 -10.90 -30.27
N ILE A 108 0.83 -11.76 -29.61
CA ILE A 108 0.71 -11.82 -28.15
C ILE A 108 0.74 -13.30 -27.79
N GLY A 109 1.90 -13.78 -27.37
CA GLY A 109 2.09 -15.11 -26.79
C GLY A 109 1.85 -15.02 -25.29
N ASN A 110 0.78 -15.64 -24.79
CA ASN A 110 0.47 -15.70 -23.36
C ASN A 110 0.86 -17.09 -22.85
N ASP A 111 2.16 -17.32 -22.72
CA ASP A 111 2.68 -18.59 -22.24
C ASP A 111 2.61 -18.66 -20.72
N PHE A 112 2.09 -19.77 -20.20
CA PHE A 112 2.04 -20.09 -18.79
C PHE A 112 3.03 -21.22 -18.51
N ALA A 113 4.11 -20.90 -17.80
CA ALA A 113 5.12 -21.88 -17.42
C ALA A 113 5.03 -22.15 -15.91
N LEU A 114 4.63 -23.37 -15.57
CA LEU A 114 4.70 -23.92 -14.22
C LEU A 114 6.05 -24.64 -14.07
N GLN A 115 6.69 -24.48 -12.90
CA GLN A 115 8.01 -25.05 -12.65
C GLN A 115 7.99 -25.85 -11.35
N SER A 116 8.09 -27.17 -11.45
CA SER A 116 8.03 -28.06 -10.29
C SER A 116 9.18 -27.84 -9.31
N SER A 117 10.30 -27.25 -9.75
CA SER A 117 11.41 -26.80 -8.89
C SER A 117 10.98 -25.78 -7.83
N THR A 118 9.90 -25.05 -8.07
CA THR A 118 9.33 -24.07 -7.14
C THR A 118 8.34 -24.69 -6.14
N ALA A 119 8.12 -26.01 -6.18
CA ALA A 119 7.23 -26.66 -5.22
C ALA A 119 7.72 -26.47 -3.77
N ARG A 120 6.82 -26.11 -2.85
CA ARG A 120 7.08 -25.95 -1.42
C ARG A 120 6.00 -26.67 -0.61
N THR A 121 6.40 -27.38 0.44
CA THR A 121 5.48 -28.15 1.28
C THR A 121 5.21 -27.36 2.56
N LEU A 122 4.09 -26.64 2.58
CA LEU A 122 3.67 -25.85 3.73
C LEU A 122 2.97 -26.73 4.76
N SER A 123 2.73 -26.18 5.95
CA SER A 123 1.97 -26.84 7.02
C SER A 123 0.54 -27.26 6.60
N ASN A 124 -0.06 -26.53 5.66
CA ASN A 124 -1.42 -26.73 5.18
C ASN A 124 -1.53 -27.31 3.76
N GLY A 125 -0.41 -27.56 3.07
CA GLY A 125 -0.40 -28.26 1.79
C GLY A 125 0.75 -27.84 0.88
N VAL A 126 0.78 -28.41 -0.34
CA VAL A 126 1.84 -28.12 -1.32
C VAL A 126 1.45 -26.91 -2.15
N VAL A 127 2.40 -26.02 -2.41
CA VAL A 127 2.26 -24.87 -3.31
C VAL A 127 3.31 -24.92 -4.40
N ILE A 128 3.02 -24.35 -5.56
CA ILE A 128 3.97 -24.15 -6.65
C ILE A 128 3.90 -22.69 -7.12
N GLY A 129 5.05 -22.12 -7.40
CA GLY A 129 5.21 -20.74 -7.86
C GLY A 129 5.68 -20.68 -9.30
N SER A 130 6.39 -19.60 -9.62
CA SER A 130 7.09 -19.38 -10.88
C SER A 130 8.49 -18.81 -10.62
N ILE A 131 9.31 -18.71 -11.65
CA ILE A 131 10.61 -18.02 -11.61
C ILE A 131 10.52 -16.77 -12.47
N GLU A 132 11.03 -15.65 -11.95
CA GLU A 132 11.08 -14.39 -12.68
C GLU A 132 12.29 -14.31 -13.63
N ASP A 133 12.34 -13.25 -14.42
CA ASP A 133 13.39 -13.01 -15.42
C ASP A 133 14.81 -12.94 -14.82
N ASN A 134 14.92 -12.53 -13.56
CA ASN A 134 16.17 -12.47 -12.81
C ASN A 134 16.50 -13.77 -12.02
N GLY A 135 15.74 -14.85 -12.22
CA GLY A 135 15.97 -16.13 -11.55
C GLY A 135 15.45 -16.22 -10.11
N VAL A 136 14.76 -15.20 -9.62
CA VAL A 136 14.12 -15.24 -8.30
C VAL A 136 12.86 -16.10 -8.36
N GLY A 137 12.70 -16.99 -7.38
CA GLY A 137 11.46 -17.75 -7.19
C GLY A 137 10.38 -16.85 -6.61
N VAL A 138 9.16 -16.95 -7.13
CA VAL A 138 8.03 -16.12 -6.72
C VAL A 138 6.76 -16.95 -6.52
N TRP A 139 6.08 -16.70 -5.40
CA TRP A 139 4.81 -17.33 -5.03
C TRP A 139 3.80 -16.24 -4.69
N ARG A 140 2.81 -16.04 -5.56
CA ARG A 140 1.82 -14.97 -5.44
C ARG A 140 0.44 -15.51 -5.06
N GLY A 141 -0.24 -14.74 -4.21
CA GLY A 141 -1.61 -15.02 -3.79
C GLY A 141 -1.72 -16.25 -2.90
N LEU A 142 -0.79 -16.44 -1.97
CA LEU A 142 -0.88 -17.48 -0.95
C LEU A 142 -1.86 -17.06 0.15
N PRO A 143 -2.92 -17.83 0.46
CA PRO A 143 -3.83 -17.49 1.54
C PRO A 143 -3.13 -17.67 2.88
N TYR A 144 -3.09 -16.61 3.70
CA TYR A 144 -2.58 -16.69 5.06
C TYR A 144 -3.69 -16.89 6.09
N GLY A 145 -4.94 -16.62 5.73
CA GLY A 145 -6.10 -16.85 6.59
C GLY A 145 -7.36 -17.07 5.78
N ARG A 146 -8.37 -17.66 6.42
CA ARG A 146 -9.68 -17.91 5.81
C ARG A 146 -10.27 -16.60 5.28
N PRO A 147 -10.97 -16.62 4.14
CA PRO A 147 -11.67 -15.46 3.63
C PRO A 147 -12.58 -14.84 4.70
N PRO A 148 -12.41 -13.56 5.05
CA PRO A 148 -13.21 -12.87 6.06
C PRO A 148 -14.54 -12.44 5.45
N VAL A 149 -15.33 -13.41 4.99
CA VAL A 149 -16.64 -13.22 4.37
C VAL A 149 -17.74 -13.72 5.30
N ASN A 150 -18.97 -13.27 5.05
CA ASN A 150 -20.15 -13.72 5.79
C ASN A 150 -19.91 -13.58 7.31
N ALA A 151 -20.09 -14.66 8.08
CA ALA A 151 -19.88 -14.68 9.52
C ALA A 151 -18.46 -14.25 9.98
N LEU A 152 -17.45 -14.28 9.10
CA LEU A 152 -16.07 -13.89 9.40
C LEU A 152 -15.74 -12.42 9.11
N ARG A 153 -16.64 -11.65 8.47
CA ARG A 153 -16.40 -10.25 8.03
C ARG A 153 -15.77 -9.35 9.10
N TRP A 154 -16.32 -9.40 10.31
CA TRP A 154 -15.83 -8.66 11.48
C TRP A 154 -15.46 -9.61 12.62
N LYS A 155 -14.55 -10.52 12.33
CA LYS A 155 -13.93 -11.44 13.29
C LYS A 155 -12.41 -11.42 13.15
N ALA A 156 -11.73 -11.92 14.19
CA ALA A 156 -10.30 -12.17 14.09
C ALA A 156 -10.06 -13.18 12.95
N PRO A 157 -9.01 -12.96 12.13
CA PRO A 157 -8.69 -13.87 11.02
C PRO A 157 -8.35 -15.26 11.55
N GLN A 158 -8.83 -16.27 10.86
CA GLN A 158 -8.62 -17.67 11.21
C GLN A 158 -7.56 -18.30 10.30
N PRO A 159 -6.78 -19.29 10.78
CA PRO A 159 -5.89 -20.05 9.91
C PRO A 159 -6.62 -20.73 8.75
N GLU A 160 -6.00 -20.68 7.57
CA GLU A 160 -6.51 -21.32 6.37
C GLU A 160 -6.63 -22.84 6.57
N ALA A 161 -7.64 -23.46 5.95
CA ALA A 161 -7.80 -24.91 5.97
C ALA A 161 -6.69 -25.60 5.16
N SER A 162 -6.38 -26.84 5.50
CA SER A 162 -5.46 -27.65 4.68
C SER A 162 -6.10 -28.03 3.34
N TRP A 163 -5.26 -28.15 2.31
CA TRP A 163 -5.67 -28.56 0.97
C TRP A 163 -4.93 -29.80 0.47
N SER A 164 -5.61 -30.60 -0.35
CA SER A 164 -5.06 -31.87 -0.86
C SER A 164 -4.39 -31.77 -2.22
N ASN A 165 -4.82 -30.83 -3.07
CA ASN A 165 -4.25 -30.60 -4.40
C ASN A 165 -3.14 -29.55 -4.32
N THR A 166 -2.21 -29.52 -5.27
CA THR A 166 -1.15 -28.49 -5.26
C THR A 166 -1.74 -27.10 -5.57
N TYR A 167 -1.53 -26.13 -4.67
CA TYR A 167 -2.01 -24.76 -4.86
C TYR A 167 -1.12 -23.98 -5.84
N LEU A 168 -1.73 -23.30 -6.81
CA LEU A 168 -1.04 -22.51 -7.82
C LEU A 168 -0.82 -21.06 -7.37
N ALA A 169 0.33 -20.79 -6.76
CA ALA A 169 0.74 -19.48 -6.28
C ALA A 169 1.44 -18.66 -7.37
N ILE A 170 0.80 -18.47 -8.52
CA ILE A 170 1.41 -17.81 -9.70
C ILE A 170 0.71 -16.50 -10.10
N GLN A 171 -0.27 -16.05 -9.32
CA GLN A 171 -1.01 -14.81 -9.54
C GLN A 171 -1.35 -14.16 -8.20
N PRO A 172 -1.30 -12.83 -8.07
CA PRO A 172 -1.68 -12.17 -6.82
C PRO A 172 -3.09 -12.53 -6.37
N GLY A 173 -3.33 -12.44 -5.06
CA GLY A 173 -4.68 -12.49 -4.49
C GLY A 173 -5.49 -11.25 -4.86
N SER A 174 -6.80 -11.26 -4.58
CA SER A 174 -7.62 -10.06 -4.79
C SER A 174 -7.23 -8.97 -3.79
N ALA A 175 -7.18 -7.71 -4.23
CA ALA A 175 -7.15 -6.56 -3.32
C ALA A 175 -8.34 -6.59 -2.35
N CYS A 176 -8.18 -6.04 -1.15
CA CYS A 176 -9.30 -5.83 -0.23
C CYS A 176 -10.23 -4.71 -0.73
N PRO A 177 -11.51 -4.67 -0.31
CA PRO A 177 -12.48 -3.71 -0.82
C PRO A 177 -12.06 -2.26 -0.56
N GLN A 178 -11.99 -1.47 -1.62
CA GLN A 178 -11.47 -0.10 -1.59
C GLN A 178 -11.98 0.70 -2.81
N PHE A 179 -11.87 2.03 -2.78
CA PHE A 179 -12.12 2.83 -3.98
C PHE A 179 -10.95 2.75 -4.95
N ALA A 180 -11.25 2.53 -6.23
CA ALA A 180 -10.30 2.74 -7.31
C ALA A 180 -10.07 4.25 -7.51
N ASP A 181 -8.82 4.68 -7.61
CA ASP A 181 -8.47 6.09 -7.86
C ASP A 181 -7.02 6.19 -8.37
N LEU A 182 -6.41 7.38 -8.26
CA LEU A 182 -5.07 7.75 -8.72
C LEU A 182 -3.95 6.83 -8.21
N LEU A 183 -4.12 6.22 -7.03
CA LEU A 183 -3.17 5.26 -6.46
C LEU A 183 -3.42 3.82 -6.93
N SER A 184 -4.51 3.57 -7.66
CA SER A 184 -4.81 2.26 -8.25
C SER A 184 -4.17 2.14 -9.63
N ASP A 185 -3.62 0.97 -9.96
CA ASP A 185 -3.14 0.66 -11.32
C ASP A 185 -4.30 0.31 -12.27
N LEU A 186 -5.29 1.21 -12.34
CA LEU A 186 -6.52 1.05 -13.09
C LEU A 186 -6.78 2.24 -14.02
N PRO A 187 -7.49 2.03 -15.15
CA PRO A 187 -7.90 3.12 -16.01
C PRO A 187 -8.78 4.14 -15.26
N THR A 188 -8.61 5.42 -15.57
CA THR A 188 -9.37 6.54 -14.96
C THR A 188 -10.90 6.39 -15.08
N SER A 189 -11.38 5.62 -16.06
CA SER A 189 -12.81 5.29 -16.21
C SER A 189 -13.40 4.44 -15.08
N GLN A 190 -12.54 3.83 -14.25
CA GLN A 190 -12.92 3.06 -13.07
C GLN A 190 -12.84 3.87 -11.77
N PHE A 191 -12.31 5.09 -11.80
CA PHE A 191 -12.10 5.88 -10.58
C PHE A 191 -13.43 6.18 -9.88
N GLY A 192 -13.40 6.21 -8.54
CA GLY A 192 -14.56 6.36 -7.66
C GLY A 192 -15.42 5.10 -7.50
N ARG A 193 -15.11 4.00 -8.21
CA ARG A 193 -15.81 2.71 -8.03
C ARG A 193 -15.15 1.90 -6.93
N VAL A 194 -15.95 1.10 -6.22
CA VAL A 194 -15.40 0.09 -5.32
C VAL A 194 -14.85 -1.08 -6.13
N ILE A 195 -13.64 -1.50 -5.79
CA ILE A 195 -12.92 -2.65 -6.36
C ILE A 195 -12.51 -3.61 -5.23
N GLY A 196 -11.91 -4.74 -5.60
CA GLY A 196 -11.45 -5.74 -4.63
C GLY A 196 -12.55 -6.69 -4.18
N LYS A 197 -12.20 -7.58 -3.24
CA LYS A 197 -13.10 -8.58 -2.65
C LYS A 197 -12.78 -8.75 -1.17
N GLU A 198 -13.77 -9.11 -0.36
CA GLU A 198 -13.53 -9.44 1.06
C GLU A 198 -12.64 -10.67 1.23
N ASP A 199 -12.71 -11.62 0.30
CA ASP A 199 -11.69 -12.67 0.16
C ASP A 199 -10.38 -12.05 -0.36
N CYS A 200 -9.59 -11.50 0.56
CA CYS A 200 -8.36 -10.77 0.25
C CYS A 200 -7.16 -11.06 1.16
N LEU A 201 -7.25 -11.99 2.11
CA LEU A 201 -6.17 -12.31 3.07
C LEU A 201 -5.06 -13.17 2.43
N TYR A 202 -4.35 -12.56 1.49
CA TYR A 202 -3.30 -13.17 0.69
C TYR A 202 -1.94 -12.48 0.90
N LEU A 203 -0.87 -13.24 0.66
CA LEU A 203 0.49 -12.72 0.61
C LEU A 203 1.24 -13.20 -0.64
N ASN A 204 2.28 -12.45 -0.99
CA ASN A 204 3.21 -12.74 -2.07
C ASN A 204 4.62 -12.92 -1.50
N ILE A 205 5.39 -13.87 -2.02
CA ILE A 205 6.76 -14.18 -1.57
C ILE A 205 7.72 -14.16 -2.74
N TRP A 206 8.86 -13.50 -2.56
CA TRP A 206 10.03 -13.60 -3.42
C TRP A 206 11.18 -14.20 -2.61
N ALA A 207 11.85 -15.20 -3.15
CA ALA A 207 13.00 -15.82 -2.53
C ALA A 207 14.02 -16.28 -3.58
N PRO A 208 15.32 -16.20 -3.30
CA PRO A 208 16.32 -16.75 -4.22
C PRO A 208 16.08 -18.25 -4.44
N GLU A 209 16.12 -18.73 -5.69
CA GLU A 209 15.71 -20.10 -6.04
C GLU A 209 16.54 -21.18 -5.33
N ASN A 210 17.83 -20.91 -5.11
CA ASN A 210 18.77 -21.80 -4.41
C ASN A 210 18.42 -21.92 -2.92
N LYS A 211 17.34 -22.64 -2.58
CA LYS A 211 16.94 -22.89 -1.19
C LYS A 211 18.14 -23.48 -0.41
N PRO A 212 18.64 -22.80 0.64
CA PRO A 212 19.73 -23.31 1.44
C PRO A 212 19.29 -24.55 2.23
N ALA A 213 20.25 -25.40 2.61
CA ALA A 213 19.96 -26.60 3.41
C ALA A 213 19.44 -26.25 4.81
N VAL A 214 19.81 -25.08 5.33
CA VAL A 214 19.32 -24.47 6.56
C VAL A 214 18.62 -23.17 6.18
N ALA A 215 17.41 -22.94 6.67
CA ALA A 215 16.70 -21.69 6.41
C ALA A 215 17.29 -20.56 7.28
N ASP A 216 18.22 -19.79 6.71
CA ASP A 216 19.03 -18.79 7.41
C ASP A 216 18.84 -17.36 6.86
N ARG A 217 18.11 -17.19 5.76
CA ARG A 217 17.94 -15.88 5.12
C ARG A 217 17.04 -14.97 5.94
N PRO A 218 17.37 -13.68 6.12
CA PRO A 218 16.44 -12.73 6.69
C PRO A 218 15.13 -12.67 5.91
N VAL A 219 14.05 -12.40 6.62
CA VAL A 219 12.73 -12.18 6.05
C VAL A 219 12.39 -10.71 6.16
N MET A 220 12.18 -10.05 5.02
CA MET A 220 11.67 -8.68 4.96
C MET A 220 10.17 -8.72 4.70
N PHE A 221 9.37 -8.25 5.64
CA PHE A 221 7.91 -8.31 5.63
C PHE A 221 7.31 -6.91 5.41
N TRP A 222 6.79 -6.69 4.20
CA TRP A 222 6.24 -5.40 3.77
C TRP A 222 4.76 -5.24 4.13
N ILE A 223 4.44 -4.11 4.73
CA ILE A 223 3.09 -3.63 5.00
C ILE A 223 2.86 -2.37 4.16
N HIS A 224 1.92 -2.46 3.21
CA HIS A 224 1.66 -1.35 2.30
C HIS A 224 0.94 -0.17 2.99
N GLY A 225 1.17 1.04 2.48
CA GLY A 225 0.44 2.25 2.87
C GLY A 225 -0.95 2.38 2.23
N GLY A 226 -1.46 3.61 2.16
CA GLY A 226 -2.78 3.93 1.60
C GLY A 226 -3.84 4.34 2.64
N GLY A 227 -3.40 4.99 3.73
CA GLY A 227 -4.30 5.52 4.77
C GLY A 227 -5.15 4.43 5.45
N ASN A 228 -4.71 3.17 5.41
CA ASN A 228 -5.48 1.99 5.83
C ASN A 228 -6.86 1.86 5.16
N THR A 229 -7.06 2.48 3.99
CA THR A 229 -8.32 2.47 3.23
C THR A 229 -8.15 2.06 1.77
N VAL A 230 -6.93 2.16 1.22
CA VAL A 230 -6.54 1.69 -0.11
C VAL A 230 -5.18 0.97 -0.05
N GLY A 231 -4.76 0.36 -1.15
CA GLY A 231 -3.47 -0.34 -1.30
C GLY A 231 -3.62 -1.84 -1.51
N GLU A 232 -2.63 -2.46 -2.15
CA GLU A 232 -2.57 -3.92 -2.34
C GLU A 232 -1.15 -4.46 -2.53
N ALA A 233 -0.93 -5.71 -2.13
CA ALA A 233 0.34 -6.42 -2.28
C ALA A 233 0.79 -6.60 -3.73
N ALA A 234 -0.13 -6.51 -4.70
CA ALA A 234 0.19 -6.69 -6.12
C ALA A 234 0.95 -5.50 -6.74
N GLN A 235 0.95 -4.33 -6.08
CA GLN A 235 1.64 -3.12 -6.54
C GLN A 235 3.17 -3.18 -6.37
N TYR A 236 3.67 -4.12 -5.57
CA TYR A 236 5.06 -4.18 -5.17
C TYR A 236 5.73 -5.45 -5.69
N THR A 237 7.04 -5.35 -5.95
CA THR A 237 7.87 -6.51 -6.30
C THR A 237 9.03 -6.67 -5.33
N GLY A 238 9.18 -7.86 -4.75
CA GLY A 238 10.33 -8.21 -3.92
C GLY A 238 11.57 -8.68 -4.70
N LYS A 239 11.49 -8.70 -6.05
CA LYS A 239 12.49 -9.40 -6.87
C LYS A 239 13.90 -8.85 -6.75
N TYR A 240 14.05 -7.52 -6.70
CA TYR A 240 15.37 -6.89 -6.67
C TYR A 240 16.04 -7.04 -5.31
N LEU A 241 15.28 -6.92 -4.22
CA LEU A 241 15.78 -7.18 -2.87
C LEU A 241 16.22 -8.65 -2.72
N ALA A 242 15.39 -9.59 -3.17
CA ALA A 242 15.71 -11.02 -3.10
C ALA A 242 16.95 -11.36 -3.92
N GLU A 243 17.05 -10.86 -5.16
CA GLU A 243 18.20 -11.09 -6.04
C GLU A 243 19.49 -10.49 -5.47
N ARG A 244 19.45 -9.21 -5.08
CA ARG A 244 20.65 -8.45 -4.73
C ARG A 244 21.20 -8.81 -3.35
N TYR A 245 20.32 -9.03 -2.38
CA TYR A 245 20.70 -9.17 -0.97
C TYR A 245 20.46 -10.58 -0.42
N GLY A 246 19.88 -11.48 -1.22
CA GLY A 246 19.65 -12.87 -0.80
C GLY A 246 18.60 -13.04 0.29
N VAL A 247 17.73 -12.04 0.48
CA VAL A 247 16.65 -12.04 1.49
C VAL A 247 15.38 -12.71 0.96
N VAL A 248 14.51 -13.16 1.87
CA VAL A 248 13.13 -13.52 1.52
C VAL A 248 12.24 -12.30 1.72
N VAL A 249 11.47 -11.91 0.70
CA VAL A 249 10.53 -10.78 0.81
C VAL A 249 9.11 -11.31 0.86
N VAL A 250 8.34 -10.87 1.84
CA VAL A 250 6.92 -11.20 2.01
C VAL A 250 6.12 -9.90 1.94
N ILE A 251 5.09 -9.85 1.10
CA ILE A 251 4.25 -8.66 0.90
C ILE A 251 2.79 -9.07 1.07
N ILE A 252 2.06 -8.42 1.97
CA ILE A 252 0.73 -8.86 2.39
C ILE A 252 -0.38 -7.90 1.96
N ASN A 253 -1.58 -8.43 1.72
CA ASN A 253 -2.83 -7.67 1.87
C ASN A 253 -3.30 -7.75 3.32
N TYR A 254 -4.10 -6.81 3.78
CA TYR A 254 -4.83 -6.83 5.06
C TYR A 254 -6.16 -6.09 4.90
N ARG A 255 -7.19 -6.39 5.71
CA ARG A 255 -8.49 -5.70 5.60
C ARG A 255 -8.33 -4.20 5.80
N LEU A 256 -9.01 -3.44 4.95
CA LEU A 256 -8.96 -1.97 4.91
C LEU A 256 -10.25 -1.35 5.43
N GLY A 257 -10.18 -0.09 5.85
CA GLY A 257 -11.36 0.73 6.10
C GLY A 257 -12.26 0.18 7.21
N THR A 258 -13.57 0.33 7.03
CA THR A 258 -14.60 -0.23 7.93
C THR A 258 -14.61 -1.77 7.99
N LEU A 259 -13.93 -2.45 7.08
CA LEU A 259 -13.75 -3.91 7.17
C LEU A 259 -12.56 -4.28 8.07
N GLY A 260 -11.53 -3.43 8.09
CA GLY A 260 -10.35 -3.59 8.94
C GLY A 260 -10.52 -3.02 10.35
N TRP A 261 -11.21 -1.88 10.50
CA TRP A 261 -11.38 -1.18 11.76
C TRP A 261 -12.85 -0.78 11.98
N MET A 262 -13.58 -1.60 12.72
CA MET A 262 -15.00 -1.37 13.02
C MET A 262 -15.38 -1.97 14.37
N ARG A 263 -15.96 -1.13 15.25
CA ARG A 263 -16.24 -1.48 16.63
C ARG A 263 -17.65 -1.05 17.03
N HIS A 264 -18.55 -2.01 17.20
CA HIS A 264 -19.93 -1.74 17.61
C HIS A 264 -20.46 -2.86 18.51
N PRO A 265 -21.34 -2.57 19.51
CA PRO A 265 -21.90 -3.60 20.39
C PRO A 265 -22.57 -4.76 19.64
N ALA A 266 -23.28 -4.46 18.55
CA ALA A 266 -23.93 -5.45 17.70
C ALA A 266 -22.97 -6.48 17.07
N LEU A 267 -21.75 -6.06 16.71
CA LEU A 267 -20.75 -6.95 16.09
C LEU A 267 -20.10 -7.90 17.12
N ARG A 268 -20.22 -7.56 18.42
CA ARG A 268 -19.68 -8.35 19.53
C ARG A 268 -20.61 -9.46 20.02
N LEU A 269 -21.88 -9.49 19.57
CA LEU A 269 -22.86 -10.50 20.02
C LEU A 269 -22.35 -11.93 19.81
N ASP A 270 -21.86 -12.23 18.60
CA ASP A 270 -21.37 -13.57 18.25
C ASP A 270 -19.85 -13.68 18.37
N ALA A 271 -19.21 -12.86 19.21
CA ALA A 271 -17.76 -12.90 19.38
C ALA A 271 -17.34 -14.14 20.20
N GLY A 272 -16.50 -14.98 19.62
CA GLY A 272 -16.03 -16.20 20.28
C GLY A 272 -14.91 -15.96 21.30
N ASN A 273 -14.21 -14.83 21.21
CA ASN A 273 -13.07 -14.48 22.04
C ASN A 273 -12.86 -12.94 22.08
N ASP A 274 -11.86 -12.47 22.83
CA ASP A 274 -11.57 -11.02 22.94
C ASP A 274 -11.08 -10.40 21.63
N LYS A 275 -10.35 -11.13 20.79
CA LYS A 275 -9.92 -10.65 19.47
C LYS A 275 -11.11 -10.43 18.53
N ASP A 276 -12.13 -11.29 18.60
CA ASP A 276 -13.40 -11.08 17.88
C ASP A 276 -14.19 -9.88 18.42
N ARG A 277 -13.93 -9.45 19.66
CA ARG A 277 -14.54 -8.26 20.27
C ARG A 277 -13.76 -6.97 20.01
N SER A 278 -12.55 -7.05 19.46
CA SER A 278 -11.61 -5.93 19.33
C SER A 278 -12.11 -4.85 18.40
N GLY A 279 -12.38 -5.22 17.14
CA GLY A 279 -12.61 -4.27 16.06
C GLY A 279 -11.34 -3.82 15.34
N ASN A 280 -10.13 -4.10 15.84
CA ASN A 280 -8.85 -3.89 15.14
C ASN A 280 -8.51 -5.08 14.23
N PHE A 281 -9.41 -5.42 13.31
CA PHE A 281 -9.30 -6.60 12.47
C PHE A 281 -8.16 -6.53 11.45
N GLY A 282 -7.86 -5.34 10.90
CA GLY A 282 -6.71 -5.12 10.02
C GLY A 282 -5.38 -5.39 10.74
N THR A 283 -5.22 -4.89 11.97
CA THR A 283 -4.05 -5.20 12.82
C THR A 283 -3.96 -6.70 13.12
N LEU A 284 -5.08 -7.36 13.39
CA LEU A 284 -5.12 -8.81 13.60
C LEU A 284 -4.77 -9.62 12.33
N ASP A 285 -5.10 -9.10 11.13
CA ASP A 285 -4.71 -9.71 9.84
C ASP A 285 -3.19 -9.70 9.67
N MET A 286 -2.53 -8.58 9.98
CA MET A 286 -1.08 -8.48 9.96
C MET A 286 -0.41 -9.44 10.94
N ILE A 287 -0.93 -9.52 12.18
CA ILE A 287 -0.45 -10.50 13.18
C ILE A 287 -0.64 -11.94 12.68
N ARG A 288 -1.77 -12.25 12.05
CA ARG A 288 -2.02 -13.58 11.48
C ARG A 288 -1.08 -13.91 10.33
N ALA A 289 -0.78 -12.95 9.47
CA ALA A 289 0.19 -13.11 8.39
C ALA A 289 1.60 -13.32 8.94
N LEU A 290 2.00 -12.63 10.01
CA LEU A 290 3.25 -12.88 10.70
C LEU A 290 3.31 -14.28 11.32
N HIS A 291 2.22 -14.77 11.93
CA HIS A 291 2.15 -16.19 12.34
C HIS A 291 2.31 -17.14 11.17
N TRP A 292 1.72 -16.83 10.01
CA TRP A 292 1.93 -17.64 8.80
C TRP A 292 3.41 -17.67 8.40
N VAL A 293 4.11 -16.53 8.49
CA VAL A 293 5.56 -16.45 8.25
C VAL A 293 6.32 -17.35 9.22
N GLN A 294 6.00 -17.27 10.51
CA GLN A 294 6.60 -18.13 11.53
C GLN A 294 6.44 -19.63 11.22
N ASP A 295 5.25 -20.02 10.75
CA ASP A 295 4.93 -21.42 10.47
C ASP A 295 5.54 -21.95 9.16
N ASN A 296 5.81 -21.10 8.17
CA ASN A 296 6.02 -21.55 6.78
C ASN A 296 7.25 -20.96 6.06
N VAL A 297 7.82 -19.84 6.49
CA VAL A 297 8.83 -19.12 5.69
C VAL A 297 10.13 -19.90 5.49
N ALA A 298 10.43 -20.85 6.39
CA ALA A 298 11.55 -21.77 6.28
C ALA A 298 11.50 -22.61 5.00
N GLU A 299 10.31 -22.89 4.47
CA GLU A 299 10.18 -23.59 3.20
C GLU A 299 10.72 -22.81 2.02
N PHE A 300 10.70 -21.48 2.12
CA PHE A 300 11.25 -20.56 1.12
C PHE A 300 12.72 -20.20 1.41
N GLY A 301 13.32 -20.80 2.44
CA GLY A 301 14.69 -20.55 2.87
C GLY A 301 14.85 -19.39 3.86
N GLY A 302 13.73 -18.81 4.33
CA GLY A 302 13.74 -17.71 5.29
C GLY A 302 13.85 -18.17 6.73
N ASN A 303 14.56 -17.42 7.56
CA ASN A 303 14.70 -17.63 8.98
C ASN A 303 13.56 -16.93 9.73
N SER A 304 12.64 -17.69 10.31
CA SER A 304 11.53 -17.14 11.08
C SER A 304 11.97 -16.41 12.37
N ASN A 305 13.21 -16.64 12.83
CA ASN A 305 13.82 -15.92 13.95
C ASN A 305 14.62 -14.68 13.50
N ASN A 306 14.49 -14.26 12.25
CA ASN A 306 15.09 -13.02 11.75
C ASN A 306 14.15 -12.37 10.72
N VAL A 307 13.16 -11.64 11.24
CA VAL A 307 12.07 -11.03 10.47
C VAL A 307 12.08 -9.53 10.71
N THR A 308 12.30 -8.75 9.66
CA THR A 308 12.18 -7.30 9.66
C THR A 308 10.81 -6.92 9.13
N ILE A 309 9.98 -6.26 9.93
CA ILE A 309 8.77 -5.61 9.43
C ILE A 309 9.12 -4.22 8.90
N PHE A 310 8.58 -3.85 7.74
CA PHE A 310 8.78 -2.52 7.18
C PHE A 310 7.54 -2.08 6.40
N GLY A 311 7.26 -0.78 6.42
CA GLY A 311 6.06 -0.24 5.78
C GLY A 311 6.12 1.27 5.65
N GLU A 312 5.31 1.81 4.75
CA GLU A 312 5.26 3.22 4.43
C GLU A 312 3.89 3.84 4.71
N SER A 313 3.86 5.10 5.15
CA SER A 313 2.65 5.86 5.45
C SER A 313 1.80 5.15 6.51
N ALA A 314 0.58 4.74 6.16
CA ALA A 314 -0.25 3.91 7.01
C ALA A 314 0.40 2.54 7.33
N GLY A 315 1.19 1.97 6.41
CA GLY A 315 2.00 0.78 6.69
C GLY A 315 3.12 1.05 7.70
N GLY A 316 3.69 2.26 7.72
CA GLY A 316 4.62 2.69 8.77
C GLY A 316 3.91 2.87 10.13
N THR A 317 2.71 3.44 10.10
CA THR A 317 1.81 3.50 11.28
C THR A 317 1.51 2.09 11.80
N ASP A 318 1.26 1.15 10.90
CA ASP A 318 0.97 -0.24 11.23
C ASP A 318 2.20 -0.96 11.81
N VAL A 319 3.41 -0.70 11.30
CA VAL A 319 4.67 -1.16 11.90
C VAL A 319 4.77 -0.68 13.36
N LEU A 320 4.51 0.60 13.62
CA LEU A 320 4.52 1.14 14.98
C LEU A 320 3.40 0.52 15.85
N SER A 321 2.23 0.24 15.26
CA SER A 321 1.14 -0.45 15.98
C SER A 321 1.51 -1.88 16.40
N LEU A 322 2.27 -2.59 15.55
CA LEU A 322 2.78 -3.93 15.86
C LEU A 322 3.89 -3.88 16.93
N LEU A 323 4.74 -2.84 16.91
CA LEU A 323 5.73 -2.60 17.96
C LEU A 323 5.12 -2.45 19.35
N VAL A 324 3.92 -1.86 19.46
CA VAL A 324 3.24 -1.69 20.75
C VAL A 324 2.21 -2.79 21.06
N SER A 325 1.90 -3.67 20.11
CA SER A 325 0.90 -4.72 20.30
C SER A 325 1.48 -5.90 21.10
N PRO A 326 0.91 -6.25 22.27
CA PRO A 326 1.36 -7.44 23.01
C PRO A 326 1.11 -8.74 22.24
N LEU A 327 0.19 -8.76 21.27
CA LEU A 327 -0.11 -9.95 20.46
C LEU A 327 0.93 -10.21 19.37
N ALA A 328 1.81 -9.25 19.10
CA ALA A 328 2.87 -9.38 18.09
C ALA A 328 4.24 -9.78 18.68
N GLU A 329 4.31 -10.02 19.99
CA GLU A 329 5.53 -10.38 20.70
C GLU A 329 6.23 -11.59 20.08
N GLY A 330 7.53 -11.43 19.76
CA GLY A 330 8.36 -12.49 19.20
C GLY A 330 8.07 -12.86 17.74
N LEU A 331 7.19 -12.14 17.05
CA LEU A 331 6.88 -12.42 15.63
C LEU A 331 7.84 -11.74 14.65
N PHE A 332 8.57 -10.71 15.11
CA PHE A 332 9.54 -9.95 14.34
C PHE A 332 10.71 -9.49 15.25
N HIS A 333 11.79 -9.05 14.61
CA HIS A 333 13.10 -8.89 15.23
C HIS A 333 13.74 -7.54 14.90
N GLN A 334 13.26 -6.84 13.87
CA GLN A 334 13.61 -5.48 13.49
C GLN A 334 12.40 -4.78 12.89
N ALA A 335 12.38 -3.44 12.92
CA ALA A 335 11.28 -2.63 12.41
C ALA A 335 11.77 -1.43 11.60
N ILE A 336 11.02 -1.07 10.55
CA ILE A 336 11.28 0.14 9.75
C ILE A 336 9.97 0.87 9.49
N SER A 337 9.80 2.05 10.09
CA SER A 337 8.65 2.94 9.82
C SER A 337 9.07 4.05 8.86
N GLN A 338 8.48 4.04 7.66
CA GLN A 338 8.73 5.05 6.64
C GLN A 338 7.53 6.00 6.60
N SER A 339 7.73 7.25 6.94
CA SER A 339 6.69 8.29 6.92
C SER A 339 5.45 7.97 7.78
N GLY A 340 5.60 7.09 8.76
CA GLY A 340 4.54 6.64 9.66
C GLY A 340 4.70 7.20 11.07
N GLY A 341 3.66 7.87 11.57
CA GLY A 341 3.51 8.24 12.99
C GLY A 341 2.41 7.40 13.65
N LEU A 342 2.42 7.27 14.98
CA LEU A 342 1.42 6.50 15.70
C LEU A 342 0.56 7.40 16.58
N GLU A 343 -0.72 7.50 16.23
CA GLU A 343 -1.75 8.07 17.10
C GLU A 343 -2.89 7.06 17.24
N LEU A 344 -3.25 6.74 18.48
CA LEU A 344 -4.29 5.76 18.79
C LEU A 344 -5.55 6.45 19.30
N ASP A 345 -6.66 6.25 18.59
CA ASP A 345 -7.97 6.71 19.08
C ASP A 345 -8.43 5.88 20.29
N THR A 346 -9.33 6.41 21.12
CA THR A 346 -10.02 5.59 22.13
C THR A 346 -11.04 4.66 21.48
N ALA A 347 -11.37 3.57 22.15
CA ALA A 347 -12.52 2.74 21.76
C ALA A 347 -13.82 3.57 21.63
N ALA A 348 -14.00 4.61 22.45
CA ALA A 348 -15.13 5.53 22.34
C ALA A 348 -15.11 6.37 21.07
N LYS A 349 -13.96 6.95 20.69
CA LYS A 349 -13.81 7.66 19.41
C LYS A 349 -14.14 6.76 18.22
N ALA A 350 -13.77 5.49 18.28
CA ALA A 350 -14.08 4.52 17.23
C ALA A 350 -15.56 4.07 17.20
N GLU A 351 -16.29 4.15 18.32
CA GLU A 351 -17.62 3.55 18.48
C GLU A 351 -18.77 4.57 18.64
N ASN A 352 -18.64 5.54 19.55
CA ASN A 352 -19.74 6.35 20.08
C ASN A 352 -20.34 7.34 19.07
N PHE A 353 -21.50 7.95 19.38
CA PHE A 353 -21.97 9.09 18.60
C PHE A 353 -21.13 10.33 18.89
N THR A 354 -21.06 11.26 17.92
CA THR A 354 -20.31 12.51 18.05
C THR A 354 -20.80 13.43 19.18
N ASP A 355 -22.04 13.26 19.63
CA ASP A 355 -22.72 14.04 20.68
C ASP A 355 -22.90 13.26 22.00
N ASP A 356 -22.26 12.09 22.14
CA ASP A 356 -22.21 11.36 23.42
C ASP A 356 -21.27 12.07 24.42
N VAL A 357 -21.39 11.73 25.71
CA VAL A 357 -20.55 12.32 26.78
C VAL A 357 -19.06 12.10 26.52
N GLU A 358 -18.70 10.88 26.12
CA GLU A 358 -17.40 10.60 25.51
C GLU A 358 -17.62 10.50 24.01
N ALA A 359 -17.35 11.60 23.31
CA ALA A 359 -17.71 11.76 21.91
C ALA A 359 -16.96 10.78 21.00
N GLY A 360 -17.71 10.20 20.06
CA GLY A 360 -17.17 9.51 18.90
C GLY A 360 -16.50 10.46 17.91
N ALA A 361 -15.64 9.91 17.06
CA ALA A 361 -15.16 10.61 15.88
C ALA A 361 -16.30 10.79 14.84
N GLY A 362 -16.15 11.73 13.90
CA GLY A 362 -17.17 12.02 12.88
C GLY A 362 -17.52 10.85 11.95
N ARG A 363 -16.69 9.81 11.93
CA ARG A 363 -16.89 8.54 11.20
C ARG A 363 -16.80 7.33 12.13
N SER A 364 -17.12 7.49 13.41
CA SER A 364 -17.26 6.37 14.33
C SER A 364 -18.27 5.34 13.80
N SER A 365 -18.20 4.14 14.35
CA SER A 365 -19.04 3.01 13.93
C SER A 365 -20.54 3.36 13.99
N ARG A 366 -20.98 4.11 15.02
CA ARG A 366 -22.38 4.54 15.14
C ARG A 366 -22.79 5.61 14.13
N GLU A 367 -21.89 6.53 13.77
CA GLU A 367 -22.14 7.52 12.72
C GLU A 367 -22.24 6.87 11.34
N VAL A 368 -21.36 5.90 11.07
CA VAL A 368 -21.39 5.11 9.83
C VAL A 368 -22.71 4.34 9.70
N ILE A 369 -23.16 3.68 10.78
CA ILE A 369 -24.45 2.99 10.80
C ILE A 369 -25.62 3.96 10.56
N ASN A 370 -25.58 5.17 11.14
CA ASN A 370 -26.61 6.18 10.86
C ASN A 370 -26.67 6.55 9.38
N ASP A 371 -25.51 6.76 8.75
CA ASP A 371 -25.43 7.09 7.33
C ASP A 371 -25.94 5.93 6.46
N LEU A 372 -25.65 4.68 6.84
CA LEU A 372 -26.16 3.48 6.14
C LEU A 372 -27.67 3.32 6.29
N LEU A 373 -28.23 3.57 7.48
CA LEU A 373 -29.69 3.55 7.70
C LEU A 373 -30.41 4.60 6.84
N ILE A 374 -29.80 5.77 6.66
CA ILE A 374 -30.32 6.82 5.77
C ILE A 374 -30.24 6.36 4.31
N ASN A 375 -29.09 5.81 3.88
CA ASN A 375 -28.92 5.33 2.51
C ASN A 375 -29.88 4.17 2.17
N ALA A 376 -30.22 3.33 3.15
CA ALA A 376 -31.22 2.28 3.03
C ALA A 376 -32.68 2.79 3.03
N GLY A 377 -32.90 4.10 3.20
CA GLY A 377 -34.23 4.71 3.26
C GLY A 377 -35.01 4.39 4.55
N LEU A 378 -34.32 3.97 5.61
CA LEU A 378 -34.93 3.66 6.91
C LEU A 378 -35.04 4.89 7.83
N ALA A 379 -34.34 5.98 7.49
CA ALA A 379 -34.43 7.26 8.18
C ALA A 379 -34.18 8.43 7.20
N ASP A 380 -34.83 9.57 7.42
CA ASP A 380 -34.69 10.75 6.54
C ASP A 380 -33.58 11.72 7.01
N SER A 381 -33.00 11.50 8.19
CA SER A 381 -31.99 12.39 8.78
C SER A 381 -31.13 11.68 9.83
N LYS A 382 -29.95 12.23 10.14
CA LYS A 382 -29.07 11.71 11.21
C LYS A 382 -29.76 11.61 12.56
N ALA A 383 -30.61 12.60 12.90
CA ALA A 383 -31.35 12.58 14.16
C ALA A 383 -32.35 11.40 14.22
N GLN A 384 -33.09 11.16 13.14
CA GLN A 384 -34.00 10.01 13.05
C GLN A 384 -33.23 8.68 13.02
N ALA A 385 -32.11 8.61 12.29
CA ALA A 385 -31.28 7.42 12.21
C ALA A 385 -30.69 7.07 13.59
N LYS A 386 -30.22 8.05 14.35
CA LYS A 386 -29.75 7.85 15.73
C LYS A 386 -30.86 7.30 16.62
N VAL A 387 -32.06 7.86 16.56
CA VAL A 387 -33.21 7.35 17.33
C VAL A 387 -33.54 5.91 16.92
N LEU A 388 -33.60 5.64 15.61
CA LEU A 388 -33.86 4.29 15.10
C LEU A 388 -32.81 3.30 15.60
N GLN A 389 -31.53 3.62 15.42
CA GLN A 389 -30.41 2.79 15.87
C GLN A 389 -30.45 2.51 17.39
N LEU A 390 -30.80 3.51 18.21
CA LEU A 390 -30.95 3.34 19.66
C LEU A 390 -32.16 2.47 20.06
N THR A 391 -33.16 2.33 19.19
CA THR A 391 -34.34 1.48 19.42
C THR A 391 -34.21 0.07 18.84
N MET A 392 -33.35 -0.14 17.86
CA MET A 392 -33.04 -1.46 17.30
C MET A 392 -32.33 -2.32 18.35
N SER A 393 -32.66 -3.61 18.36
CA SER A 393 -31.86 -4.62 19.06
C SER A 393 -30.47 -4.75 18.42
N ASN A 394 -29.51 -5.26 19.19
CA ASN A 394 -28.17 -5.52 18.66
C ASN A 394 -28.21 -6.59 17.55
N GLU A 395 -29.15 -7.53 17.61
CA GLU A 395 -29.38 -8.55 16.58
C GLU A 395 -29.85 -7.91 15.27
N GLU A 396 -30.80 -6.98 15.32
CA GLU A 396 -31.28 -6.26 14.13
C GLU A 396 -30.16 -5.41 13.49
N ILE A 397 -29.35 -4.72 14.30
CA ILE A 397 -28.20 -3.95 13.79
C ILE A 397 -27.16 -4.88 13.19
N ARG A 398 -26.86 -6.01 13.84
CA ARG A 398 -25.93 -7.01 13.32
C ARG A 398 -26.41 -7.53 11.97
N ASP A 399 -27.66 -7.97 11.89
CA ASP A 399 -28.22 -8.54 10.67
C ASP A 399 -28.27 -7.50 9.53
N PHE A 400 -28.58 -6.23 9.85
CA PHE A 400 -28.49 -5.11 8.91
C PHE A 400 -27.06 -4.93 8.37
N MET A 401 -26.05 -4.92 9.26
CA MET A 401 -24.65 -4.71 8.90
C MET A 401 -24.06 -5.88 8.10
N TYR A 402 -24.31 -7.12 8.51
CA TYR A 402 -23.85 -8.30 7.76
C TYR A 402 -24.60 -8.47 6.43
N GLY A 403 -25.79 -7.87 6.30
CA GLY A 403 -26.55 -7.83 5.05
C GLY A 403 -26.03 -6.86 3.99
N GLN A 404 -25.17 -5.90 4.36
CA GLN A 404 -24.62 -4.92 3.41
C GLN A 404 -23.59 -5.58 2.48
N THR A 405 -23.51 -5.13 1.22
CA THR A 405 -22.35 -5.42 0.35
C THR A 405 -21.18 -4.48 0.65
N PRO A 406 -19.93 -4.81 0.26
CA PRO A 406 -18.83 -3.87 0.35
C PRO A 406 -19.11 -2.52 -0.33
N GLU A 407 -19.80 -2.52 -1.47
CA GLU A 407 -20.20 -1.30 -2.18
C GLU A 407 -21.14 -0.44 -1.34
N GLU A 408 -22.13 -1.05 -0.68
CA GLU A 408 -23.07 -0.35 0.20
C GLU A 408 -22.35 0.20 1.44
N LEU A 409 -21.45 -0.57 2.06
CA LEU A 409 -20.64 -0.12 3.18
C LEU A 409 -19.78 1.08 2.83
N LEU A 410 -19.17 1.09 1.64
CA LEU A 410 -18.29 2.18 1.22
C LEU A 410 -19.08 3.40 0.71
N SER A 411 -20.34 3.24 0.30
CA SER A 411 -21.15 4.32 -0.29
C SER A 411 -21.40 5.54 0.60
N VAL A 412 -21.24 5.40 1.93
CA VAL A 412 -21.41 6.50 2.90
C VAL A 412 -20.14 7.33 3.11
N TYR A 413 -19.03 6.90 2.52
CA TYR A 413 -17.76 7.60 2.53
C TYR A 413 -17.59 8.42 1.25
N ASN A 414 -16.91 9.55 1.38
CA ASN A 414 -16.45 10.33 0.24
C ASN A 414 -14.95 10.10 0.11
N GLY A 415 -14.52 9.57 -1.03
CA GLY A 415 -13.10 9.47 -1.36
C GLY A 415 -12.45 10.86 -1.41
N ALA A 416 -11.23 10.94 -0.90
CA ALA A 416 -10.29 12.04 -0.99
C ALA A 416 -9.15 11.65 -1.96
N PHE A 417 -7.98 12.28 -1.83
CA PHE A 417 -6.81 11.97 -2.66
C PHE A 417 -6.53 10.45 -2.70
N GLY A 418 -6.44 9.88 -3.91
CA GLY A 418 -6.10 8.48 -4.10
C GLY A 418 -7.17 7.49 -3.65
N GLY A 419 -8.43 7.91 -3.50
CA GLY A 419 -9.54 7.05 -3.08
C GLY A 419 -9.57 6.81 -1.56
N MET A 420 -8.63 7.38 -0.81
CA MET A 420 -8.59 7.30 0.64
C MET A 420 -9.78 8.02 1.27
N TYR A 421 -10.25 7.58 2.42
CA TYR A 421 -11.35 8.24 3.12
C TYR A 421 -11.13 8.28 4.63
N THR A 422 -11.79 9.23 5.30
CA THR A 422 -11.69 9.35 6.75
C THR A 422 -12.41 8.19 7.43
N MET A 423 -11.70 7.52 8.33
CA MET A 423 -12.21 6.57 9.30
C MET A 423 -11.61 6.89 10.68
N PRO A 424 -12.15 6.34 11.78
CA PRO A 424 -11.46 6.39 13.07
C PRO A 424 -10.07 5.79 12.92
N LYS A 425 -9.08 6.35 13.63
CA LYS A 425 -7.72 5.80 13.62
C LYS A 425 -7.72 4.41 14.23
N ILE A 426 -6.61 3.70 14.05
CA ILE A 426 -6.33 2.50 14.86
C ILE A 426 -6.54 2.87 16.33
N PHE A 427 -7.24 2.05 17.10
CA PHE A 427 -7.70 2.45 18.42
C PHE A 427 -7.27 1.50 19.52
N ARG A 428 -7.03 2.07 20.71
CA ARG A 428 -6.71 1.32 21.92
C ARG A 428 -7.95 0.60 22.45
N ASP A 429 -7.89 -0.72 22.44
CA ASP A 429 -8.99 -1.60 22.85
C ASP A 429 -8.66 -2.44 24.09
N GLY A 430 -7.42 -2.38 24.57
CA GLY A 430 -6.92 -3.14 25.72
C GLY A 430 -6.69 -4.62 25.42
N VAL A 431 -6.82 -5.07 24.17
CA VAL A 431 -6.68 -6.48 23.76
C VAL A 431 -5.63 -6.61 22.67
N VAL A 432 -5.86 -5.96 21.53
CA VAL A 432 -4.92 -5.96 20.40
C VAL A 432 -3.89 -4.87 20.60
N LEU A 433 -4.31 -3.71 21.10
CA LEU A 433 -3.44 -2.58 21.42
C LEU A 433 -3.62 -2.17 22.88
N PRO A 434 -2.53 -1.82 23.59
CA PRO A 434 -2.62 -1.36 24.97
C PRO A 434 -3.56 -0.18 25.14
N ASP A 435 -4.28 -0.14 26.26
CA ASP A 435 -5.12 1.01 26.65
C ASP A 435 -4.29 2.16 27.22
N ALA A 436 -3.42 2.73 26.37
CA ALA A 436 -2.53 3.83 26.69
C ALA A 436 -2.35 4.75 25.47
N GLU A 437 -1.88 5.98 25.70
CA GLU A 437 -1.49 6.87 24.61
C GLU A 437 -0.24 6.32 23.91
N ALA A 438 -0.19 6.42 22.58
CA ALA A 438 0.91 5.87 21.77
C ALA A 438 2.29 6.35 22.23
N MET A 439 2.47 7.67 22.38
CA MET A 439 3.74 8.25 22.81
C MET A 439 4.14 7.81 24.23
N SER A 440 3.17 7.65 25.13
CA SER A 440 3.45 7.18 26.49
C SER A 440 4.03 5.75 26.50
N LEU A 441 3.65 4.90 25.55
CA LEU A 441 4.22 3.56 25.42
C LEU A 441 5.70 3.62 25.05
N PHE A 442 6.10 4.50 24.12
CA PHE A 442 7.50 4.71 23.77
C PHE A 442 8.28 5.36 24.92
N GLU A 443 7.73 6.39 25.55
CA GLU A 443 8.38 7.12 26.67
C GLU A 443 8.60 6.24 27.91
N THR A 444 7.73 5.25 28.14
CA THR A 444 7.85 4.32 29.29
C THR A 444 8.58 3.03 28.96
N GLY A 445 8.97 2.81 27.69
CA GLY A 445 9.59 1.57 27.24
C GLY A 445 8.63 0.39 27.11
N SER A 446 7.31 0.63 27.11
CA SER A 446 6.25 -0.38 27.06
C SER A 446 5.92 -0.82 25.63
N TYR A 447 6.93 -1.25 24.87
CA TYR A 447 6.84 -1.71 23.49
C TYR A 447 7.94 -2.75 23.21
N HIS A 448 7.92 -3.40 22.04
CA HIS A 448 8.97 -4.33 21.62
C HIS A 448 10.25 -3.57 21.27
N GLN A 449 11.22 -3.55 22.18
CA GLN A 449 12.50 -2.85 22.02
C GLN A 449 13.44 -3.64 21.11
N LEU A 450 13.41 -3.31 19.81
CA LEU A 450 14.14 -3.98 18.73
C LEU A 450 14.83 -2.93 17.84
N PRO A 451 15.89 -3.30 17.08
CA PRO A 451 16.50 -2.42 16.10
C PRO A 451 15.46 -1.79 15.17
N THR A 452 15.41 -0.46 15.16
CA THR A 452 14.35 0.31 14.52
C THR A 452 14.93 1.42 13.64
N ILE A 453 14.51 1.49 12.38
CA ILE A 453 14.69 2.65 11.51
C ILE A 453 13.38 3.43 11.47
N LEU A 454 13.47 4.75 11.66
CA LEU A 454 12.38 5.71 11.48
C LEU A 454 12.81 6.70 10.39
N GLY A 455 11.88 7.24 9.63
CA GLY A 455 12.24 8.34 8.74
C GLY A 455 11.08 8.89 7.96
N THR A 456 11.37 9.95 7.22
CA THR A 456 10.41 10.69 6.41
C THR A 456 11.08 11.17 5.14
N ASN A 457 10.30 11.68 4.21
CA ASN A 457 10.80 12.43 3.08
C ASN A 457 10.89 13.92 3.46
N ARG A 458 11.69 14.71 2.74
CA ARG A 458 11.85 16.14 3.02
C ARG A 458 10.56 16.92 2.78
N ASP A 459 9.82 16.54 1.74
CA ASP A 459 8.68 17.30 1.21
C ASP A 459 7.35 16.50 1.31
N GLU A 460 7.17 15.72 2.39
CA GLU A 460 6.00 14.84 2.64
C GLU A 460 4.67 15.37 2.11
N SER A 461 4.35 16.61 2.49
CA SER A 461 3.05 17.21 2.18
C SER A 461 2.83 17.53 0.69
N ARG A 462 3.89 17.63 -0.13
CA ARG A 462 3.79 18.08 -1.53
C ARG A 462 3.00 17.13 -2.41
N LEU A 463 3.03 15.81 -2.16
CA LEU A 463 2.21 14.86 -2.92
C LEU A 463 0.73 15.24 -2.82
N PHE A 464 0.24 15.49 -1.61
CA PHE A 464 -1.16 15.82 -1.36
C PHE A 464 -1.50 17.23 -1.86
N MET A 465 -0.61 18.19 -1.61
CA MET A 465 -0.79 19.58 -2.03
C MET A 465 -0.81 19.74 -3.55
N ALA A 466 -0.07 18.90 -4.30
CA ALA A 466 -0.06 18.92 -5.76
C ALA A 466 -1.46 18.72 -6.36
N PHE A 467 -2.37 18.05 -5.65
CA PHE A 467 -3.75 17.78 -6.08
C PHE A 467 -4.80 18.51 -5.24
N ASP A 468 -4.38 19.41 -4.35
CA ASP A 468 -5.28 20.23 -3.54
C ASP A 468 -5.62 21.53 -4.30
N PRO A 469 -6.92 21.79 -4.59
CA PRO A 469 -7.35 22.99 -5.30
C PRO A 469 -7.07 24.28 -4.52
N THR A 470 -6.72 24.25 -3.24
CA THR A 470 -6.21 25.41 -2.48
C THR A 470 -4.89 25.90 -3.06
N TYR A 471 -4.01 24.97 -3.39
CA TYR A 471 -2.61 25.22 -3.75
C TYR A 471 -2.35 25.15 -5.25
N THR A 472 -3.07 24.30 -5.97
CA THR A 472 -2.86 24.07 -7.41
C THR A 472 -4.12 24.27 -8.24
N THR A 473 -3.91 24.44 -9.55
CA THR A 473 -4.93 24.36 -10.60
C THR A 473 -4.43 23.42 -11.69
N THR A 474 -5.29 22.89 -12.56
CA THR A 474 -4.88 21.93 -13.59
C THR A 474 -4.90 22.53 -15.00
N ILE A 475 -3.84 22.31 -15.80
CA ILE A 475 -3.92 22.46 -17.27
C ILE A 475 -4.45 21.17 -17.88
N GLY A 476 -5.48 21.31 -18.73
CA GLY A 476 -6.08 20.18 -19.44
C GLY A 476 -6.73 19.14 -18.52
N GLY A 477 -6.99 19.47 -17.25
CA GLY A 477 -7.53 18.56 -16.24
C GLY A 477 -6.53 17.55 -15.69
N VAL A 478 -5.24 17.63 -16.04
CA VAL A 478 -4.26 16.57 -15.75
C VAL A 478 -2.97 17.09 -15.12
N ILE A 479 -2.44 18.24 -15.56
CA ILE A 479 -1.14 18.71 -15.09
C ILE A 479 -1.35 19.78 -14.02
N PRO A 480 -1.01 19.51 -12.75
CA PRO A 480 -1.14 20.50 -11.68
C PRO A 480 -0.11 21.63 -11.82
N ILE A 481 -0.56 22.84 -11.50
CA ILE A 481 0.21 24.08 -11.52
C ILE A 481 0.00 24.80 -10.21
N ILE A 482 1.10 25.16 -9.56
CA ILE A 482 1.10 25.91 -8.32
C ILE A 482 0.53 27.32 -8.56
N LYS A 483 -0.47 27.71 -7.76
CA LYS A 483 -1.10 29.03 -7.82
C LYS A 483 -0.21 30.14 -7.26
N ASN A 484 0.36 29.90 -6.08
CA ASN A 484 1.31 30.79 -5.41
C ASN A 484 2.49 29.95 -4.91
N LYS A 485 3.68 30.18 -5.48
CA LYS A 485 4.88 29.41 -5.14
C LYS A 485 5.31 29.61 -3.68
N ASN A 486 5.17 30.81 -3.13
CA ASN A 486 5.61 31.07 -1.76
C ASN A 486 4.73 30.35 -0.74
N ASP A 487 3.41 30.49 -0.87
CA ASP A 487 2.45 29.80 -0.01
C ASP A 487 2.60 28.28 -0.08
N TYR A 488 2.83 27.76 -1.29
CA TYR A 488 3.07 26.33 -1.52
C TYR A 488 4.30 25.85 -0.75
N LEU A 489 5.42 26.55 -0.88
CA LEU A 489 6.68 26.16 -0.24
C LEU A 489 6.62 26.32 1.28
N LEU A 490 6.01 27.39 1.80
CA LEU A 490 5.86 27.57 3.24
C LEU A 490 4.91 26.54 3.86
N ALA A 491 3.74 26.34 3.27
CA ALA A 491 2.81 25.31 3.74
C ALA A 491 3.45 23.91 3.68
N SER A 492 4.19 23.62 2.59
CA SER A 492 4.93 22.39 2.45
C SER A 492 5.97 22.22 3.55
N LYS A 493 6.77 23.25 3.81
CA LYS A 493 7.82 23.22 4.84
C LYS A 493 7.23 22.88 6.20
N TYR A 494 6.30 23.70 6.71
CA TYR A 494 5.81 23.54 8.08
C TYR A 494 5.03 22.23 8.28
N ARG A 495 4.25 21.79 7.28
CA ARG A 495 3.55 20.50 7.35
C ARG A 495 4.51 19.31 7.31
N SER A 496 5.54 19.36 6.46
CA SER A 496 6.51 18.26 6.34
C SER A 496 7.45 18.20 7.54
N ASP A 497 7.84 19.35 8.11
CA ASP A 497 8.59 19.41 9.37
C ASP A 497 7.76 18.81 10.52
N SER A 498 6.47 19.17 10.64
CA SER A 498 5.54 18.54 11.60
C SER A 498 5.44 17.03 11.41
N TRP A 499 5.42 16.57 10.15
CA TRP A 499 5.36 15.14 9.84
C TRP A 499 6.63 14.42 10.27
N LYS A 500 7.82 15.01 10.05
CA LYS A 500 9.09 14.45 10.53
C LYS A 500 9.17 14.42 12.06
N ILE A 501 8.68 15.45 12.73
CA ILE A 501 8.66 15.49 14.20
C ILE A 501 7.86 14.31 14.76
N THR A 502 6.64 14.12 14.25
CA THR A 502 5.69 13.14 14.78
C THR A 502 5.91 11.72 14.26
N GLY A 503 6.47 11.57 13.05
CA GLY A 503 6.75 10.28 12.42
C GLY A 503 8.14 9.72 12.70
N ALA A 504 9.10 10.55 13.12
CA ALA A 504 10.47 10.11 13.38
C ALA A 504 11.06 10.69 14.67
N ASP A 505 11.20 12.01 14.79
CA ASP A 505 12.11 12.58 15.81
C ASP A 505 11.61 12.39 17.25
N GLU A 506 10.32 12.58 17.53
CA GLU A 506 9.76 12.38 18.88
C GLU A 506 9.79 10.90 19.28
N ILE A 507 9.45 10.01 18.35
CA ILE A 507 9.51 8.56 18.58
C ILE A 507 10.96 8.13 18.82
N ALA A 508 11.90 8.62 18.01
CA ALA A 508 13.31 8.30 18.15
C ALA A 508 13.86 8.76 19.51
N ARG A 509 13.53 9.98 19.95
CA ARG A 509 13.90 10.47 21.28
C ARG A 509 13.36 9.60 22.39
N ALA A 510 12.08 9.24 22.33
CA ALA A 510 11.43 8.42 23.34
C ALA A 510 12.03 7.00 23.39
N MET A 511 12.21 6.36 22.23
CA MET A 511 12.80 5.03 22.14
C MET A 511 14.26 5.01 22.60
N ARG A 512 15.03 6.06 22.32
CA ARG A 512 16.46 6.12 22.64
C ARG A 512 16.76 6.08 24.14
N GLU A 513 15.81 6.48 24.99
CA GLU A 513 15.93 6.35 26.44
C GLU A 513 15.89 4.89 26.93
N HIS A 514 15.38 3.97 26.10
CA HIS A 514 15.16 2.57 26.45
C HIS A 514 15.99 1.57 25.62
N GLN A 515 16.50 1.98 24.45
CA GLN A 515 17.33 1.13 23.59
C GLN A 515 18.36 1.89 22.77
N ASP A 516 19.43 1.20 22.37
CA ASP A 516 20.55 1.79 21.61
C ASP A 516 20.40 1.72 20.08
N SER A 517 19.50 0.88 19.57
CA SER A 517 19.41 0.58 18.13
C SER A 517 18.25 1.32 17.48
N VAL A 518 18.30 2.66 17.52
CA VAL A 518 17.33 3.55 16.86
C VAL A 518 18.06 4.36 15.82
N TYR A 519 17.55 4.42 14.60
CA TYR A 519 18.18 5.11 13.48
C TYR A 519 17.15 5.99 12.78
N VAL A 520 17.55 7.19 12.38
CA VAL A 520 16.65 8.12 11.66
C VAL A 520 17.21 8.44 10.28
N TYR A 521 16.35 8.48 9.26
CA TYR A 521 16.68 8.97 7.93
C TYR A 521 15.77 10.12 7.46
N ARG A 522 16.26 10.90 6.49
CA ARG A 522 15.44 11.76 5.64
C ARG A 522 15.77 11.50 4.17
N PHE A 523 14.76 11.29 3.35
CA PHE A 523 14.91 11.17 1.91
C PHE A 523 14.75 12.53 1.23
N ASP A 524 15.73 12.93 0.43
CA ASP A 524 15.88 14.30 -0.08
C ASP A 524 15.92 14.42 -1.61
N TRP A 525 15.87 13.29 -2.34
CA TRP A 525 15.93 13.25 -3.81
C TRP A 525 14.91 14.20 -4.47
N ASP A 526 15.39 15.11 -5.31
CA ASP A 526 14.56 16.09 -6.01
C ASP A 526 15.03 16.43 -7.44
N GLU A 527 15.75 15.51 -8.11
CA GLU A 527 16.17 15.69 -9.50
C GLU A 527 15.08 15.31 -10.52
N GLU A 528 13.81 15.64 -10.25
CA GLU A 528 12.76 15.58 -11.26
C GLU A 528 12.95 16.62 -12.37
N PRO A 529 12.58 16.31 -13.62
CA PRO A 529 12.70 17.27 -14.72
C PRO A 529 11.67 18.40 -14.63
N ALA A 530 11.95 19.53 -15.28
CA ALA A 530 10.92 20.54 -15.51
C ALA A 530 9.84 20.03 -16.49
N ILE A 531 8.58 20.02 -16.06
CA ILE A 531 7.40 19.68 -16.87
C ILE A 531 6.80 20.98 -17.43
N LEU A 532 6.93 21.20 -18.74
CA LEU A 532 6.37 22.39 -19.43
C LEU A 532 6.81 23.75 -18.84
N GLY A 533 8.04 23.82 -18.29
CA GLY A 533 8.57 25.02 -17.64
C GLY A 533 8.17 25.17 -16.17
N ILE A 534 7.45 24.20 -15.61
CA ILE A 534 7.14 24.06 -14.19
C ILE A 534 8.12 23.04 -13.62
N GLY A 535 8.89 23.41 -12.59
CA GLY A 535 9.78 22.48 -11.92
C GLY A 535 9.00 21.37 -11.20
N ALA A 536 9.13 20.12 -11.63
CA ALA A 536 8.53 19.00 -10.91
C ALA A 536 9.21 18.78 -9.55
N ASP A 537 10.47 19.20 -9.43
CA ASP A 537 11.24 19.37 -8.19
C ASP A 537 10.56 20.32 -7.19
N VAL A 538 9.90 21.36 -7.69
CA VAL A 538 9.12 22.29 -6.85
C VAL A 538 7.74 21.72 -6.53
N LEU A 539 7.10 21.09 -7.51
CA LEU A 539 5.76 20.54 -7.35
C LEU A 539 5.73 19.34 -6.39
N LEU A 540 6.64 18.40 -6.58
CA LEU A 540 6.75 17.15 -5.81
C LEU A 540 7.99 17.21 -4.92
N GLY A 541 9.19 17.41 -5.48
CA GLY A 541 10.44 17.25 -4.74
C GLY A 541 10.50 15.87 -4.08
N ALA A 542 11.13 15.74 -2.92
CA ALA A 542 11.10 14.49 -2.15
C ALA A 542 9.73 14.31 -1.43
N ALA A 543 8.66 14.11 -2.20
CA ALA A 543 7.31 13.98 -1.70
C ALA A 543 7.06 12.62 -1.03
N HIS A 544 5.97 12.51 -0.26
CA HIS A 544 5.49 11.24 0.28
C HIS A 544 5.44 10.12 -0.78
N LEU A 545 5.71 8.86 -0.38
CA LEU A 545 5.80 7.66 -1.22
C LEU A 545 6.98 7.59 -2.22
N MET A 546 7.78 8.64 -2.39
CA MET A 546 8.81 8.67 -3.44
C MET A 546 10.00 7.75 -3.17
N GLU A 547 10.30 7.49 -1.91
CA GLU A 547 11.41 6.65 -1.46
C GLU A 547 11.12 5.15 -1.57
N VAL A 548 9.84 4.75 -1.69
CA VAL A 548 9.45 3.33 -1.71
C VAL A 548 10.12 2.58 -2.86
N GLY A 549 10.14 3.14 -4.07
CA GLY A 549 10.83 2.53 -5.21
C GLY A 549 12.34 2.37 -4.97
N PHE A 550 12.95 3.30 -4.22
CA PHE A 550 14.37 3.28 -3.88
C PHE A 550 14.68 2.19 -2.85
N VAL A 551 13.82 2.01 -1.85
CA VAL A 551 13.93 0.93 -0.85
C VAL A 551 13.79 -0.44 -1.51
N PHE A 552 12.88 -0.61 -2.46
CA PHE A 552 12.70 -1.87 -3.18
C PHE A 552 13.76 -2.12 -4.27
N ALA A 553 14.66 -1.17 -4.52
CA ALA A 553 15.54 -1.13 -5.70
C ALA A 553 14.78 -1.23 -7.04
N ASP A 554 13.50 -0.85 -7.03
CA ASP A 554 12.64 -0.72 -8.20
C ASP A 554 12.48 0.75 -8.59
N VAL A 555 13.55 1.29 -9.16
CA VAL A 555 13.71 2.74 -9.39
C VAL A 555 12.69 3.34 -10.35
N ASN A 556 11.93 2.53 -11.08
CA ASN A 556 10.91 3.03 -12.00
C ASN A 556 9.50 2.95 -11.42
N THR A 557 9.33 2.44 -10.21
CA THR A 557 8.02 2.39 -9.57
C THR A 557 7.73 3.69 -8.84
N PHE A 558 6.65 4.36 -9.24
CA PHE A 558 6.12 5.54 -8.55
C PHE A 558 4.67 5.29 -8.15
N ALA A 559 4.29 5.70 -6.94
CA ALA A 559 2.95 5.46 -6.40
C ALA A 559 1.83 6.04 -7.28
N VAL A 560 2.10 7.12 -8.02
CA VAL A 560 1.18 7.63 -9.04
C VAL A 560 1.69 7.27 -10.44
N SER A 561 1.43 6.02 -10.84
CA SER A 561 1.96 5.41 -12.07
C SER A 561 1.72 6.25 -13.32
N MET A 562 0.61 6.99 -13.40
CA MET A 562 0.30 7.85 -14.55
C MET A 562 1.26 9.05 -14.71
N TYR A 563 1.89 9.52 -13.62
CA TYR A 563 2.90 10.59 -13.67
C TYR A 563 4.34 10.06 -13.74
N GLN A 564 4.55 8.75 -13.56
CA GLN A 564 5.86 8.12 -13.61
C GLN A 564 6.71 8.54 -14.83
N PRO A 565 6.19 8.58 -16.08
CA PRO A 565 7.01 8.96 -17.24
C PRO A 565 7.45 10.42 -17.24
N LEU A 566 6.80 11.28 -16.45
CA LEU A 566 7.14 12.70 -16.30
C LEU A 566 8.14 12.95 -15.18
N VAL A 567 8.15 12.10 -14.15
CA VAL A 567 9.03 12.21 -12.97
C VAL A 567 10.35 11.47 -13.22
N TYR A 568 10.27 10.28 -13.81
CA TYR A 568 11.38 9.37 -14.02
C TYR A 568 11.83 9.37 -15.48
N THR A 569 12.95 10.02 -15.74
CA THR A 569 13.51 10.17 -17.09
C THR A 569 14.83 9.45 -17.23
N SER A 570 15.36 9.37 -18.46
CA SER A 570 16.72 8.90 -18.68
C SER A 570 17.78 9.84 -18.08
N GLY A 571 17.45 11.12 -17.88
CA GLY A 571 18.39 12.12 -17.36
C GLY A 571 18.71 11.95 -15.88
N ASN A 572 17.72 11.52 -15.08
CA ASN A 572 17.88 11.27 -13.64
C ASN A 572 18.04 9.79 -13.30
N LYS A 573 18.18 8.91 -14.30
CA LYS A 573 18.24 7.46 -14.10
C LYS A 573 19.45 7.04 -13.26
N GLU A 574 20.63 7.58 -13.56
CA GLU A 574 21.88 7.19 -12.89
C GLU A 574 21.85 7.53 -11.39
N GLY A 575 21.45 8.75 -11.03
CA GLY A 575 21.27 9.17 -9.64
C GLY A 575 20.23 8.33 -8.89
N ARG A 576 19.11 8.00 -9.54
CA ARG A 576 18.09 7.10 -8.96
C ARG A 576 18.62 5.69 -8.71
N GLU A 577 19.32 5.09 -9.68
CA GLU A 577 19.91 3.74 -9.53
C GLU A 577 20.97 3.70 -8.43
N PHE A 578 21.80 4.74 -8.34
CA PHE A 578 22.76 4.91 -7.24
C PHE A 578 22.04 4.95 -5.89
N LEU A 579 21.11 5.90 -5.73
CA LEU A 579 20.46 6.15 -4.45
C LEU A 579 19.63 4.95 -3.99
N ALA A 580 18.91 4.31 -4.91
CA ALA A 580 18.15 3.10 -4.61
C ALA A 580 19.06 1.94 -4.21
N GLY A 581 20.21 1.80 -4.87
CA GLY A 581 21.20 0.81 -4.47
C GLY A 581 21.77 1.04 -3.08
N ALA A 582 21.93 2.30 -2.66
CA ALA A 582 22.38 2.60 -1.32
C ALA A 582 21.30 2.43 -0.26
N MET A 583 20.09 2.95 -0.49
CA MET A 583 18.97 2.82 0.45
C MET A 583 18.62 1.36 0.71
N SER A 584 18.36 0.59 -0.36
CA SER A 584 18.05 -0.84 -0.22
C SER A 584 19.18 -1.64 0.46
N SER A 585 20.43 -1.22 0.32
CA SER A 585 21.60 -1.81 0.98
C SER A 585 21.56 -1.62 2.50
N TYR A 586 21.17 -0.45 3.01
CA TYR A 586 21.00 -0.25 4.45
C TYR A 586 19.83 -1.02 5.05
N TRP A 587 18.71 -1.12 4.32
CA TRP A 587 17.56 -1.92 4.74
C TRP A 587 17.92 -3.41 4.84
N ALA A 588 18.62 -3.93 3.82
CA ALA A 588 19.14 -5.29 3.83
C ALA A 588 20.13 -5.51 4.98
N SER A 589 21.04 -4.56 5.22
CA SER A 589 22.00 -4.60 6.33
C SER A 589 21.31 -4.71 7.69
N LEU A 590 20.28 -3.90 7.94
CA LEU A 590 19.46 -4.02 9.16
C LEU A 590 18.84 -5.43 9.29
N ALA A 591 18.28 -5.96 8.20
CA ALA A 591 17.66 -7.28 8.20
C ALA A 591 18.68 -8.41 8.46
N LEU A 592 19.92 -8.27 7.99
CA LEU A 592 20.96 -9.29 8.17
C LEU A 592 21.61 -9.22 9.54
N ASP A 593 22.04 -8.03 9.92
CA ASP A 593 22.98 -7.82 11.02
C ASP A 593 22.33 -7.14 12.24
N GLY A 594 21.06 -6.71 12.12
CA GLY A 594 20.37 -5.91 13.15
C GLY A 594 20.88 -4.48 13.25
N VAL A 595 21.77 -4.05 12.34
CA VAL A 595 22.37 -2.71 12.31
C VAL A 595 22.55 -2.27 10.85
N PRO A 596 22.14 -1.06 10.46
CA PRO A 596 22.34 -0.58 9.09
C PRO A 596 23.83 -0.39 8.74
N GLY A 597 24.65 0.10 9.67
CA GLY A 597 26.12 0.15 9.53
C GLY A 597 26.58 0.96 8.32
N THR A 598 27.37 0.36 7.44
CA THR A 598 27.79 0.92 6.15
C THR A 598 27.05 0.25 4.97
N GLY A 599 25.83 -0.21 5.20
CA GLY A 599 25.06 -0.98 4.24
C GLY A 599 25.56 -2.42 4.09
N PHE A 600 24.89 -3.18 3.23
CA PHE A 600 25.18 -4.57 2.94
C PHE A 600 26.65 -4.78 2.57
N PHE A 601 27.35 -5.63 3.32
CA PHE A 601 28.80 -5.90 3.18
C PHE A 601 29.69 -4.65 3.12
N GLY A 602 29.25 -3.53 3.71
CA GLY A 602 30.00 -2.28 3.73
C GLY A 602 30.14 -1.59 2.38
N GLU A 603 29.13 -1.74 1.51
CA GLU A 603 29.07 -1.09 0.20
C GLU A 603 29.06 0.44 0.27
N GLN A 604 28.66 1.05 1.39
CA GLN A 604 28.52 2.49 1.55
C GLN A 604 29.72 3.09 2.28
N SER A 605 30.14 4.28 1.84
CA SER A 605 31.22 5.03 2.49
C SER A 605 30.80 5.67 3.82
N THR A 606 29.52 6.01 3.94
CA THR A 606 28.94 6.63 5.13
C THR A 606 28.52 5.56 6.13
N HIS A 607 28.91 5.73 7.40
CA HIS A 607 28.44 4.88 8.49
C HIS A 607 27.18 5.50 9.10
N TRP A 608 26.09 4.75 9.14
CA TRP A 608 24.83 5.18 9.75
C TRP A 608 24.89 5.02 11.27
N ASN A 609 25.15 6.14 11.96
CA ASN A 609 25.14 6.16 13.42
C ASN A 609 23.72 6.10 13.97
N ALA A 610 23.57 5.44 15.11
CA ALA A 610 22.31 5.45 15.85
C ALA A 610 21.98 6.87 16.34
N TRP A 611 20.69 7.16 16.45
CA TRP A 611 20.16 8.39 17.01
C TRP A 611 20.74 8.64 18.40
N ASN A 612 21.20 9.86 18.62
CA ASN A 612 21.69 10.33 19.91
C ASN A 612 20.73 11.38 20.48
N ASN A 613 20.42 11.39 21.78
CA ASN A 613 19.63 12.45 22.43
C ASN A 613 20.46 13.69 22.83
N HIS A 614 21.79 13.58 22.90
CA HIS A 614 22.68 14.68 23.28
C HIS A 614 22.61 15.85 22.30
N THR A 615 22.39 17.06 22.80
CA THR A 615 22.31 18.30 22.00
C THR A 615 23.68 18.85 21.63
N ASP A 616 24.73 18.40 22.32
CA ASP A 616 26.13 18.78 22.19
C ASP A 616 26.94 17.90 21.23
N ASP A 617 26.37 16.77 20.78
CA ASP A 617 26.90 15.94 19.70
C ASP A 617 26.00 16.06 18.45
N THR A 618 26.49 16.83 17.48
CA THR A 618 25.80 17.17 16.22
C THR A 618 26.13 16.19 15.09
N SER A 619 26.88 15.12 15.33
CA SER A 619 27.35 14.25 14.23
C SER A 619 26.40 13.11 13.87
N SER A 620 25.36 12.86 14.67
CA SER A 620 24.67 11.56 14.68
C SER A 620 23.16 11.63 14.99
N LYS A 621 22.39 12.38 14.18
CA LYS A 621 20.92 12.40 14.30
C LYS A 621 20.26 11.67 13.13
N THR A 622 20.43 12.20 11.93
CA THR A 622 19.67 11.78 10.75
C THR A 622 20.62 11.48 9.60
N LEU A 623 20.47 10.31 8.97
CA LEU A 623 21.10 10.02 7.69
C LEU A 623 20.25 10.62 6.57
N VAL A 624 20.81 11.55 5.81
CA VAL A 624 20.14 12.11 4.63
C VAL A 624 20.50 11.25 3.42
N PHE A 625 19.47 10.84 2.67
CA PHE A 625 19.57 10.10 1.43
C PHE A 625 19.32 11.04 0.25
N ASP A 626 20.38 11.31 -0.48
CA ASP A 626 20.35 12.15 -1.68
C ASP A 626 21.38 11.66 -2.71
N THR A 627 21.29 12.14 -3.95
CA THR A 627 22.25 11.75 -5.01
C THR A 627 23.62 12.36 -4.78
N GLU A 628 24.67 11.75 -5.33
CA GLU A 628 26.02 12.33 -5.32
C GLU A 628 26.12 13.65 -6.11
N GLN A 629 25.13 13.96 -6.95
CA GLN A 629 25.10 15.21 -7.71
C GLN A 629 24.60 16.39 -6.87
N ASP A 630 23.88 16.14 -5.77
CA ASP A 630 23.50 17.14 -4.78
C ASP A 630 24.25 16.93 -3.45
N GLN A 631 23.58 16.51 -2.37
CA GLN A 631 24.20 16.43 -1.04
C GLN A 631 24.92 15.11 -0.76
N GLY A 632 24.62 14.07 -1.53
CA GLY A 632 25.06 12.70 -1.28
C GLY A 632 24.44 12.08 -0.02
N ILE A 633 24.98 10.93 0.38
CA ILE A 633 24.50 10.21 1.56
C ILE A 633 25.32 10.62 2.78
N VAL A 634 24.74 11.43 3.66
CA VAL A 634 25.48 12.10 4.73
C VAL A 634 24.77 12.01 6.07
N MET A 635 25.53 11.82 7.14
CA MET A 635 25.01 11.98 8.51
C MET A 635 24.94 13.46 8.87
N THR A 636 23.84 13.87 9.50
CA THR A 636 23.54 15.27 9.86
C THR A 636 23.08 15.40 11.31
N ASP A 637 23.05 16.64 11.82
CA ASP A 637 22.43 17.02 13.09
C ASP A 637 20.93 17.29 12.97
N LEU A 638 20.33 17.03 11.80
CA LEU A 638 18.96 17.39 11.51
C LEU A 638 17.97 16.71 12.47
N ALA A 639 17.34 17.52 13.32
CA ALA A 639 16.30 17.12 14.25
C ALA A 639 15.37 18.32 14.50
N PHE A 640 14.06 18.07 14.60
CA PHE A 640 13.04 19.10 14.77
C PHE A 640 12.19 18.84 16.01
N ASP A 641 11.68 19.89 16.64
CA ASP A 641 10.76 19.79 17.77
C ASP A 641 9.55 20.72 17.60
N LEU A 642 8.40 20.33 18.18
CA LEU A 642 7.15 21.06 18.02
C LEU A 642 7.21 22.49 18.60
N VAL A 643 8.02 22.74 19.63
CA VAL A 643 8.08 24.07 20.27
C VAL A 643 8.75 25.07 19.35
N THR A 644 9.90 24.69 18.77
CA THR A 644 10.60 25.50 17.78
C THR A 644 9.75 25.68 16.52
N LEU A 645 9.15 24.59 16.01
CA LEU A 645 8.25 24.67 14.85
C LEU A 645 7.09 25.63 15.07
N GLN A 646 6.47 25.59 16.25
CA GLN A 646 5.38 26.48 16.61
C GLN A 646 5.85 27.93 16.62
N ALA A 647 6.96 28.24 17.29
CA ALA A 647 7.50 29.59 17.37
C ALA A 647 7.87 30.15 15.98
N ASP A 648 8.48 29.33 15.13
CA ASP A 648 8.83 29.69 13.75
C ASP A 648 7.57 29.97 12.93
N LEU A 649 6.55 29.11 13.01
CA LEU A 649 5.30 29.32 12.29
C LEU A 649 4.52 30.53 12.82
N GLU A 650 4.55 30.82 14.12
CA GLU A 650 3.91 32.02 14.69
C GLU A 650 4.60 33.31 14.21
N ALA A 651 5.91 33.27 13.98
CA ALA A 651 6.70 34.40 13.50
C ALA A 651 6.73 34.53 11.96
N GLU A 652 6.23 33.54 11.23
CA GLU A 652 6.23 33.51 9.76
C GLU A 652 5.34 34.64 9.18
N ASP A 653 5.94 35.51 8.37
CA ASP A 653 5.26 36.64 7.71
C ASP A 653 5.25 36.52 6.17
N GLY A 654 5.75 35.41 5.62
CA GLY A 654 5.85 35.18 4.18
C GLY A 654 4.55 34.72 3.49
N PHE A 655 3.54 34.26 4.23
CA PHE A 655 2.27 33.85 3.62
C PHE A 655 1.56 35.04 2.94
N SER A 656 0.94 34.78 1.78
CA SER A 656 0.28 35.83 1.01
C SER A 656 -1.03 36.32 1.63
N THR A 657 -1.68 35.47 2.44
CA THR A 657 -2.88 35.83 3.20
C THR A 657 -2.87 35.18 4.59
N VAL A 658 -3.58 35.83 5.52
CA VAL A 658 -3.73 35.32 6.90
C VAL A 658 -4.49 34.01 6.93
N GLU A 659 -5.44 33.79 6.01
CA GLU A 659 -6.24 32.57 5.95
C GLU A 659 -5.38 31.34 5.66
N ILE A 660 -4.40 31.44 4.75
CA ILE A 660 -3.49 30.33 4.44
C ILE A 660 -2.57 30.06 5.65
N HIS A 661 -2.03 31.10 6.26
CA HIS A 661 -1.21 30.97 7.46
C HIS A 661 -1.96 30.26 8.59
N CYS A 662 -3.20 30.70 8.82
CA CYS A 662 -4.12 30.12 9.79
C CYS A 662 -4.49 28.68 9.47
N ASP A 663 -4.70 28.33 8.20
CA ASP A 663 -4.97 26.95 7.77
C ASP A 663 -3.77 26.03 8.07
N VAL A 664 -2.56 26.46 7.72
CA VAL A 664 -1.33 25.72 8.02
C VAL A 664 -1.17 25.55 9.53
N TYR A 665 -1.33 26.63 10.31
CA TYR A 665 -1.22 26.60 11.76
C TYR A 665 -2.26 25.65 12.39
N ALA A 666 -3.54 25.77 12.01
CA ALA A 666 -4.60 24.92 12.54
C ALA A 666 -4.41 23.45 12.17
N SER A 667 -3.85 23.16 10.99
CA SER A 667 -3.59 21.78 10.56
C SER A 667 -2.53 21.07 11.43
N ILE A 668 -1.67 21.83 12.11
CA ILE A 668 -0.58 21.30 12.94
C ILE A 668 -0.92 21.39 14.44
N PHE A 669 -1.37 22.56 14.90
CA PHE A 669 -1.54 22.86 16.33
C PHE A 669 -3.00 23.00 16.78
N GLY A 670 -3.96 22.94 15.84
CA GLY A 670 -5.38 23.14 16.13
C GLY A 670 -5.70 24.56 16.63
N SER A 671 -6.76 24.68 17.45
CA SER A 671 -7.29 25.98 17.91
C SER A 671 -6.62 26.47 19.20
N THR A 672 -5.41 27.03 19.08
CA THR A 672 -4.66 27.63 20.20
C THR A 672 -5.10 29.08 20.49
N PRO A 673 -4.68 29.70 21.62
CA PRO A 673 -4.88 31.13 21.85
C PRO A 673 -4.26 32.02 20.76
N PHE A 674 -3.11 31.64 20.21
CA PHE A 674 -2.51 32.35 19.06
C PHE A 674 -3.43 32.28 17.85
N TYR A 675 -3.90 31.08 17.49
CA TYR A 675 -4.86 30.89 16.40
C TYR A 675 -6.11 31.77 16.60
N LYS A 676 -6.66 31.82 17.81
CA LYS A 676 -7.83 32.65 18.11
C LYS A 676 -7.60 34.15 18.00
N ASN A 677 -6.35 34.63 18.15
CA ASN A 677 -6.02 36.06 18.05
C ASN A 677 -5.66 36.48 16.62
N LEU A 678 -5.08 35.56 15.84
CA LEU A 678 -4.66 35.82 14.46
C LEU A 678 -5.78 35.54 13.44
N CYS A 679 -6.59 34.51 13.70
CA CYS A 679 -7.43 33.84 12.69
C CYS A 679 -8.95 33.98 12.92
N LEU A 680 -9.37 34.48 14.08
CA LEU A 680 -10.77 34.71 14.46
C LEU A 680 -10.94 36.17 14.89
#